data_AF-W5K2U9-F1
#
_entry.id   AF-W5K2U9-F1
#
_cell.length_a   1.000
_cell.length_b   1.000
_cell.length_c   1.000
_cell.angle_alpha   90.00
_cell.angle_beta   90.00
_cell.angle_gamma   90.00
#
_symmetry.space_group_name_H-M   'P 1'
#
loop_
_entity.id
_entity.type
_entity.pdbx_description
1 polymer ?
#
loop_
_entity_poly.entity_id
_entity_poly.type
_entity_poly.pdbx_seq_one_letter_code
_entity_poly.pdbx_strand_id
1 'polypeptide(L)'
;MVLLGCRNAWKSTEGNIILGKKEIKRTAQCVKRGEVAGRRITVVEAPGWFRNTCVMDSVSLCPPGPHCLLLVINLDTKFETHKRKPLEEHLKLFPEKVWSHSIVLFTRGDWLGDTPIEQYIESEGEDLQWLVEKCGNRYHVLNNMNRSDTTQVTELLEKLEEMVAANSGGYFEIDRRISQEVEEKRRTEVQRAETSRMKVQKRREDIRAKKGVKHHPSYLRLVLLGDTESGKELVGNIIMGRRLLKSKQTDHSLMTRGRVAGRHITLVEAPGWRNLSVEKSTELVKEQIMLSVTLCPPGPHCLLLVIRLDRPFQAKQRNALEGHLKLFPETVWNHTMVLFSFGEYLEDTPIEQHVKMEEKNLQWLVEKCRKRYHVLKNMNKDKDTQVRELLEKIEKMVAANSGGCLKIDKWILQKVEENRRARKQQLKDMQAKQVRILKNRLSELRIVLLGYRYAGKSSAGNTILGRERFEIKRTAQCVKREGEVAGRHITVVEAPGWLMETPETKSLLKEEIVLSVSLCSPGPHALLLLIRLDTVFEDSVRRAIERHLMFLTKQVWRHTIVLFTCGDRLQGTPVEQFIESKGKDLQWLVEKCGNRYHVLNNMNRSDTTQVTELLEKIEEMVAANSGHCFEIGEKIVQEDEETSREDAEKSHNQKTLPGHCVSFWMEDEDNLCADAEGFVPEMIEHKTNNYHRFQCPHAGRFQCRLTNLVFEMEGKGEVLYRIDSWDTNVLDGLGQMKSAGPLYDIDCFEGSINYLYFPHCEILTDQAELAVAHFTSGNLEIIEPLEVTNTHVIIAIRDLSIFALISKIFFAGPINAQVLFFYKPVTGVQNLREMHIHLLPGNVPLTEVKNQYLDFTNVRTSSKCQLTPGRKYKASCGPYVPQPQVETFERDHGPNYHPAFVVHVESVRITVSLLDENGMEVWEPHQFFLTGGNTDLLNMNTDAEFVNKYRQKLIKRVSSVMEIADCLKSKQMITDEMYSDIQAAKTSHEQMRLLYRALDSGGAAVKVEFYNILKEKQPFLVDDLEAGPSEA
;
A
#
# COMPACT_ATOMS: atom_id res chain seq x y z
N MET A 1 -11.96 -29.22 28.87
CA MET A 1 -12.24 -28.92 30.27
C MET A 1 -12.60 -27.44 30.41
N VAL A 2 -13.49 -27.08 31.34
CA VAL A 2 -13.85 -25.68 31.63
C VAL A 2 -13.39 -25.33 33.05
N LEU A 3 -12.59 -24.28 33.20
CA LEU A 3 -12.16 -23.73 34.50
C LEU A 3 -13.22 -22.77 35.03
N LEU A 4 -13.75 -23.12 36.19
CA LEU A 4 -14.84 -22.45 36.89
C LEU A 4 -14.36 -22.04 38.27
N GLY A 5 -14.68 -20.83 38.74
CA GLY A 5 -14.21 -20.34 40.04
C GLY A 5 -14.44 -18.84 40.24
N CYS A 6 -14.26 -18.36 41.47
CA CYS A 6 -14.46 -16.95 41.83
C CYS A 6 -13.53 -15.99 41.05
N ARG A 7 -13.85 -14.68 41.07
CA ARG A 7 -13.11 -13.64 40.32
C ARG A 7 -11.63 -13.51 40.73
N ASN A 8 -11.28 -13.93 41.95
CA ASN A 8 -9.92 -13.94 42.49
C ASN A 8 -9.37 -15.36 42.72
N ALA A 9 -10.03 -16.43 42.22
CA ALA A 9 -9.57 -17.82 42.35
C ALA A 9 -8.43 -18.18 41.37
N TRP A 10 -7.61 -17.18 41.01
CA TRP A 10 -6.43 -17.17 40.12
C TRP A 10 -6.61 -17.67 38.67
N LYS A 11 -7.41 -18.72 38.43
CA LYS A 11 -7.88 -19.39 37.21
C LYS A 11 -7.05 -19.29 35.94
N SER A 12 -6.83 -18.09 35.42
CA SER A 12 -5.90 -17.87 34.30
C SER A 12 -4.51 -18.41 34.64
N THR A 13 -4.08 -18.31 35.90
CA THR A 13 -2.79 -18.88 36.35
C THR A 13 -2.80 -20.41 36.31
N GLU A 14 -3.83 -21.05 36.86
CA GLU A 14 -3.98 -22.50 36.91
C GLU A 14 -4.15 -23.11 35.53
N GLY A 15 -4.97 -22.50 34.66
CA GLY A 15 -5.10 -22.90 33.27
C GLY A 15 -3.80 -22.76 32.48
N ASN A 16 -2.96 -21.78 32.83
CA ASN A 16 -1.62 -21.62 32.27
C ASN A 16 -0.61 -22.65 32.82
N ILE A 17 -0.79 -23.15 34.04
CA ILE A 17 0.02 -24.26 34.59
C ILE A 17 -0.42 -25.58 33.96
N ILE A 18 -1.73 -25.86 33.90
CA ILE A 18 -2.32 -27.05 33.26
C ILE A 18 -1.93 -27.13 31.77
N LEU A 19 -1.83 -25.99 31.06
CA LEU A 19 -1.36 -25.94 29.66
C LEU A 19 0.17 -25.82 29.50
N GLY A 20 0.93 -25.62 30.57
CA GLY A 20 2.38 -25.34 30.52
C GLY A 20 2.78 -24.02 29.80
N LYS A 21 1.83 -23.10 29.55
CA LYS A 21 2.02 -21.88 28.73
C LYS A 21 1.22 -20.71 29.28
N LYS A 22 1.74 -19.46 29.25
CA LYS A 22 1.05 -18.26 29.79
C LYS A 22 0.08 -17.62 28.79
N GLU A 23 -0.85 -18.41 28.27
CA GLU A 23 -1.71 -18.02 27.15
C GLU A 23 -3.07 -17.41 27.54
N ILE A 24 -3.59 -17.71 28.73
CA ILE A 24 -4.88 -17.25 29.24
C ILE A 24 -4.69 -15.91 29.99
N LYS A 25 -5.49 -14.89 29.62
CA LYS A 25 -5.44 -13.52 30.16
C LYS A 25 -6.69 -13.22 31.01
N ARG A 26 -6.49 -12.66 32.22
CA ARG A 26 -7.47 -12.41 33.31
C ARG A 26 -8.76 -11.63 33.02
N THR A 27 -9.05 -11.24 31.78
CA THR A 27 -10.05 -10.18 31.48
C THR A 27 -11.25 -10.61 30.61
N ALA A 28 -11.22 -11.76 29.95
CA ALA A 28 -12.34 -12.26 29.15
C ALA A 28 -12.37 -13.79 29.05
N GLN A 29 -13.54 -14.33 28.75
CA GLN A 29 -13.79 -15.75 28.47
C GLN A 29 -12.87 -16.23 27.34
N CYS A 30 -12.04 -17.24 27.61
CA CYS A 30 -10.89 -17.58 26.77
C CYS A 30 -10.84 -19.09 26.49
N VAL A 31 -10.72 -19.47 25.22
CA VAL A 31 -10.52 -20.86 24.77
C VAL A 31 -9.07 -21.03 24.37
N LYS A 32 -8.38 -22.01 24.94
CA LYS A 32 -7.00 -22.37 24.58
C LYS A 32 -6.86 -23.88 24.39
N ARG A 33 -5.93 -24.25 23.51
CA ARG A 33 -5.63 -25.64 23.15
C ARG A 33 -4.13 -25.86 23.27
N GLY A 34 -3.75 -27.04 23.74
CA GLY A 34 -2.36 -27.45 23.86
C GLY A 34 -2.23 -28.96 24.00
N GLU A 35 -1.00 -29.45 23.95
CA GLU A 35 -0.68 -30.84 24.23
C GLU A 35 0.21 -30.90 25.48
N VAL A 36 -0.16 -31.76 26.43
CA VAL A 36 0.48 -31.86 27.76
C VAL A 36 0.50 -33.32 28.15
N ALA A 37 1.66 -33.85 28.55
CA ALA A 37 1.84 -35.28 28.84
C ALA A 37 1.25 -36.22 27.75
N GLY A 38 1.47 -35.88 26.48
CA GLY A 38 0.98 -36.61 25.30
C GLY A 38 -0.53 -36.46 24.99
N ARG A 39 -1.24 -35.60 25.73
CA ARG A 39 -2.72 -35.50 25.67
C ARG A 39 -3.13 -34.14 25.11
N ARG A 40 -3.97 -34.16 24.07
CA ARG A 40 -4.52 -32.93 23.44
C ARG A 40 -5.67 -32.37 24.26
N ILE A 41 -5.44 -31.25 24.93
CA ILE A 41 -6.37 -30.62 25.88
C ILE A 41 -6.93 -29.32 25.29
N THR A 42 -8.24 -29.11 25.45
CA THR A 42 -8.86 -27.77 25.34
C THR A 42 -9.23 -27.29 26.74
N VAL A 43 -8.74 -26.12 27.13
CA VAL A 43 -9.09 -25.41 28.37
C VAL A 43 -9.92 -24.19 28.02
N VAL A 44 -11.05 -24.00 28.71
CA VAL A 44 -11.85 -22.76 28.61
C VAL A 44 -11.91 -22.10 29.99
N GLU A 45 -11.42 -20.86 30.13
CA GLU A 45 -11.68 -20.09 31.34
C GLU A 45 -13.06 -19.43 31.25
N ALA A 46 -13.95 -19.80 32.17
CA ALA A 46 -15.22 -19.13 32.35
C ALA A 46 -15.07 -17.86 33.21
N PRO A 47 -15.82 -16.77 32.93
CA PRO A 47 -15.93 -15.64 33.85
C PRO A 47 -16.37 -16.07 35.26
N GLY A 48 -16.01 -15.30 36.29
CA GLY A 48 -16.29 -15.67 37.68
C GLY A 48 -17.79 -15.79 37.99
N TRP A 49 -18.15 -16.72 38.88
CA TRP A 49 -19.53 -17.14 39.28
C TRP A 49 -20.40 -16.08 39.98
N PHE A 50 -20.19 -14.80 39.67
CA PHE A 50 -21.05 -13.69 40.08
C PHE A 50 -21.71 -13.06 38.83
N ARG A 51 -21.90 -13.85 37.76
CA ARG A 51 -22.46 -13.46 36.46
C ARG A 51 -23.17 -14.65 35.80
N ASN A 52 -24.45 -14.83 36.14
CA ASN A 52 -25.27 -16.01 35.84
C ASN A 52 -25.29 -16.43 34.35
N THR A 53 -25.13 -15.49 33.41
CA THR A 53 -25.14 -15.80 31.97
C THR A 53 -23.89 -16.55 31.48
N CYS A 54 -22.71 -16.25 32.03
CA CYS A 54 -21.45 -16.58 31.34
C CYS A 54 -20.94 -18.03 31.52
N VAL A 55 -21.51 -18.80 32.46
CA VAL A 55 -21.10 -20.20 32.66
C VAL A 55 -21.65 -21.08 31.53
N MET A 56 -22.91 -20.91 31.14
CA MET A 56 -23.52 -21.55 29.96
C MET A 56 -22.70 -21.29 28.69
N ASP A 57 -22.37 -20.02 28.43
CA ASP A 57 -21.54 -19.61 27.29
C ASP A 57 -20.16 -20.29 27.29
N SER A 58 -19.62 -20.64 28.46
CA SER A 58 -18.27 -21.22 28.57
C SER A 58 -18.25 -22.72 28.32
N VAL A 59 -19.35 -23.42 28.60
CA VAL A 59 -19.55 -24.84 28.28
C VAL A 59 -19.77 -25.02 26.77
N SER A 60 -20.54 -24.13 26.13
CA SER A 60 -20.84 -24.21 24.68
C SER A 60 -19.64 -23.94 23.76
N LEU A 61 -18.55 -23.36 24.27
CA LEU A 61 -17.29 -23.17 23.54
C LEU A 61 -16.44 -24.45 23.39
N CYS A 62 -16.85 -25.56 24.00
CA CYS A 62 -16.26 -26.89 23.77
C CYS A 62 -17.22 -27.77 22.96
N PRO A 63 -17.32 -27.66 21.62
CA PRO A 63 -18.07 -28.64 20.84
C PRO A 63 -17.32 -29.99 20.80
N PRO A 64 -18.01 -31.14 20.94
CA PRO A 64 -19.46 -31.28 21.15
C PRO A 64 -19.91 -31.04 22.62
N GLY A 65 -19.04 -31.29 23.59
CA GLY A 65 -19.19 -30.86 24.99
C GLY A 65 -17.82 -30.90 25.72
N PRO A 66 -17.67 -30.29 26.91
CA PRO A 66 -16.48 -30.48 27.72
C PRO A 66 -16.50 -31.83 28.46
N HIS A 67 -15.41 -32.58 28.38
CA HIS A 67 -15.21 -33.82 29.17
C HIS A 67 -15.06 -33.60 30.69
N CYS A 68 -14.82 -32.36 31.14
CA CYS A 68 -14.71 -32.01 32.56
C CYS A 68 -15.01 -30.53 32.83
N LEU A 69 -15.57 -30.25 34.00
CA LEU A 69 -15.61 -28.95 34.65
C LEU A 69 -14.68 -28.98 35.88
N LEU A 70 -13.75 -28.02 35.98
CA LEU A 70 -12.80 -27.90 37.09
C LEU A 70 -13.25 -26.75 37.99
N LEU A 71 -13.63 -27.07 39.24
CA LEU A 71 -14.11 -26.11 40.23
C LEU A 71 -12.92 -25.62 41.07
N VAL A 72 -12.38 -24.47 40.69
CA VAL A 72 -11.13 -23.89 41.20
C VAL A 72 -11.37 -23.15 42.52
N ILE A 73 -10.75 -23.64 43.59
CA ILE A 73 -10.81 -23.09 44.96
C ILE A 73 -9.38 -22.74 45.41
N ASN A 74 -9.16 -21.51 45.82
CA ASN A 74 -7.86 -21.06 46.34
C ASN A 74 -7.84 -21.21 47.86
N LEU A 75 -6.87 -21.96 48.39
CA LEU A 75 -6.74 -22.34 49.80
C LEU A 75 -6.44 -21.13 50.72
N ASP A 76 -6.12 -19.97 50.15
CA ASP A 76 -5.88 -18.73 50.91
C ASP A 76 -7.14 -18.04 51.46
N THR A 77 -8.35 -18.51 51.11
CA THR A 77 -9.60 -17.88 51.52
C THR A 77 -10.72 -18.89 51.79
N LYS A 78 -11.25 -18.89 53.01
CA LYS A 78 -12.31 -19.80 53.47
C LYS A 78 -13.46 -19.98 52.49
N PHE A 79 -13.93 -21.22 52.32
CA PHE A 79 -15.05 -21.54 51.44
C PHE A 79 -16.38 -21.47 52.20
N GLU A 80 -16.87 -20.25 52.41
CA GLU A 80 -18.10 -19.97 53.14
C GLU A 80 -19.36 -19.99 52.25
N THR A 81 -20.53 -19.97 52.89
CA THR A 81 -21.86 -19.95 52.26
C THR A 81 -22.03 -18.85 51.20
N HIS A 82 -21.30 -17.72 51.34
CA HIS A 82 -21.32 -16.62 50.38
C HIS A 82 -20.66 -16.97 49.03
N LYS A 83 -19.76 -17.97 49.00
CA LYS A 83 -19.21 -18.59 47.79
C LYS A 83 -20.08 -19.77 47.33
N ARG A 84 -20.60 -20.57 48.27
CA ARG A 84 -21.42 -21.76 47.96
C ARG A 84 -22.74 -21.43 47.26
N LYS A 85 -23.51 -20.45 47.77
CA LYS A 85 -24.84 -20.11 47.19
C LYS A 85 -24.77 -19.70 45.71
N PRO A 86 -23.88 -18.78 45.26
CA PRO A 86 -23.74 -18.47 43.83
C PRO A 86 -23.33 -19.69 42.99
N LEU A 87 -22.41 -20.53 43.48
CA LEU A 87 -22.00 -21.76 42.78
C LEU A 87 -23.18 -22.73 42.60
N GLU A 88 -23.94 -22.96 43.67
CA GLU A 88 -25.14 -23.79 43.68
C GLU A 88 -26.20 -23.26 42.70
N GLU A 89 -26.46 -21.94 42.70
CA GLU A 89 -27.38 -21.29 41.75
C GLU A 89 -26.95 -21.41 40.28
N HIS A 90 -25.64 -21.33 39.99
CA HIS A 90 -25.14 -21.49 38.61
C HIS A 90 -25.17 -22.95 38.15
N LEU A 91 -24.84 -23.91 39.03
CA LEU A 91 -24.82 -25.33 38.67
C LEU A 91 -26.22 -25.97 38.62
N LYS A 92 -27.21 -25.43 39.35
CA LYS A 92 -28.64 -25.77 39.20
C LYS A 92 -29.24 -25.50 37.83
N LEU A 93 -28.55 -24.75 36.96
CA LEU A 93 -28.96 -24.53 35.57
C LEU A 93 -28.61 -25.71 34.64
N PHE A 94 -27.85 -26.69 35.14
CA PHE A 94 -27.48 -27.90 34.44
C PHE A 94 -28.16 -29.14 35.08
N PRO A 95 -28.35 -30.24 34.35
CA PRO A 95 -28.80 -31.50 34.96
C PRO A 95 -27.81 -32.01 36.02
N GLU A 96 -28.27 -32.77 37.03
CA GLU A 96 -27.42 -33.36 38.09
C GLU A 96 -26.18 -34.12 37.54
N LYS A 97 -26.23 -34.65 36.31
CA LYS A 97 -25.07 -35.25 35.61
C LYS A 97 -23.87 -34.29 35.44
N VAL A 98 -24.04 -32.97 35.63
CA VAL A 98 -22.94 -32.00 35.68
C VAL A 98 -21.93 -32.35 36.78
N TRP A 99 -22.40 -32.88 37.91
CA TRP A 99 -21.57 -33.29 39.03
C TRP A 99 -20.70 -34.49 38.67
N SER A 100 -21.20 -35.46 37.90
CA SER A 100 -20.38 -36.61 37.45
C SER A 100 -19.25 -36.21 36.49
N HIS A 101 -19.29 -35.00 35.93
CA HIS A 101 -18.24 -34.40 35.08
C HIS A 101 -17.44 -33.30 35.80
N SER A 102 -17.58 -33.15 37.13
CA SER A 102 -16.94 -32.09 37.91
C SER A 102 -15.89 -32.63 38.89
N ILE A 103 -14.74 -31.94 38.98
CA ILE A 103 -13.66 -32.19 39.94
C ILE A 103 -13.29 -30.87 40.65
N VAL A 104 -13.02 -30.91 41.95
CA VAL A 104 -12.53 -29.74 42.71
C VAL A 104 -11.01 -29.60 42.53
N LEU A 105 -10.57 -28.41 42.10
CA LEU A 105 -9.15 -28.08 41.97
C LEU A 105 -8.76 -27.10 43.08
N PHE A 106 -8.08 -27.60 44.11
CA PHE A 106 -7.50 -26.77 45.15
C PHE A 106 -6.20 -26.13 44.67
N THR A 107 -6.01 -24.84 44.93
CA THR A 107 -4.86 -24.06 44.46
C THR A 107 -4.15 -23.40 45.63
N ARG A 108 -2.83 -23.26 45.48
CA ARG A 108 -1.86 -23.02 46.56
C ARG A 108 -1.72 -24.18 47.55
N GLY A 109 -1.39 -25.37 47.05
CA GLY A 109 -0.99 -26.49 47.91
C GLY A 109 0.15 -26.16 48.89
N ASP A 110 0.99 -25.16 48.57
CA ASP A 110 2.00 -24.58 49.46
C ASP A 110 1.45 -24.03 50.79
N TRP A 111 0.17 -23.68 50.87
CA TRP A 111 -0.47 -23.15 52.08
C TRP A 111 -0.88 -24.21 53.11
N LEU A 112 -0.83 -25.50 52.75
CA LEU A 112 -1.17 -26.61 53.67
C LEU A 112 -0.01 -26.98 54.61
N GLY A 113 1.23 -26.69 54.21
CA GLY A 113 2.42 -27.21 54.89
C GLY A 113 2.42 -28.74 54.92
N ASP A 114 2.63 -29.32 56.09
CA ASP A 114 2.56 -30.77 56.32
C ASP A 114 1.13 -31.30 56.53
N THR A 115 0.10 -30.44 56.41
CA THR A 115 -1.31 -30.83 56.65
C THR A 115 -1.89 -31.55 55.43
N PRO A 116 -2.47 -32.75 55.56
CA PRO A 116 -3.18 -33.39 54.46
C PRO A 116 -4.43 -32.59 54.08
N ILE A 117 -4.76 -32.54 52.78
CA ILE A 117 -5.90 -31.77 52.26
C ILE A 117 -7.24 -32.30 52.81
N GLU A 118 -7.30 -33.58 53.13
CA GLU A 118 -8.40 -34.29 53.78
C GLU A 118 -8.73 -33.62 55.12
N GLN A 119 -7.73 -33.46 55.99
CA GLN A 119 -7.86 -32.80 57.29
C GLN A 119 -8.20 -31.30 57.14
N TYR A 120 -7.69 -30.64 56.10
CA TYR A 120 -8.11 -29.26 55.80
C TYR A 120 -9.60 -29.18 55.42
N ILE A 121 -10.11 -30.06 54.55
CA ILE A 121 -11.53 -30.13 54.16
C ILE A 121 -12.42 -30.41 55.39
N GLU A 122 -12.00 -31.30 56.28
CA GLU A 122 -12.67 -31.55 57.56
C GLU A 122 -12.69 -30.29 58.46
N SER A 123 -11.59 -29.52 58.51
CA SER A 123 -11.46 -28.35 59.37
C SER A 123 -12.11 -27.05 58.86
N GLU A 124 -12.28 -26.89 57.54
CA GLU A 124 -12.68 -25.61 56.94
C GLU A 124 -14.21 -25.39 56.99
N GLY A 125 -14.99 -26.47 57.03
CA GLY A 125 -16.42 -26.47 57.37
C GLY A 125 -17.37 -27.08 56.32
N GLU A 126 -18.64 -27.23 56.73
CA GLU A 126 -19.72 -27.91 55.98
C GLU A 126 -19.89 -27.41 54.54
N ASP A 127 -19.75 -26.09 54.31
CA ASP A 127 -19.91 -25.48 52.98
C ASP A 127 -18.89 -26.03 51.96
N LEU A 128 -17.67 -26.40 52.39
CA LEU A 128 -16.63 -27.01 51.55
C LEU A 128 -16.82 -28.52 51.40
N GLN A 129 -17.12 -29.21 52.50
CA GLN A 129 -17.38 -30.65 52.53
C GLN A 129 -18.50 -31.00 51.56
N TRP A 130 -19.62 -30.28 51.62
CA TRP A 130 -20.75 -30.38 50.69
C TRP A 130 -20.32 -30.31 49.21
N LEU A 131 -19.34 -29.47 48.88
CA LEU A 131 -18.88 -29.31 47.50
C LEU A 131 -17.98 -30.46 47.05
N VAL A 132 -17.13 -30.97 47.94
CA VAL A 132 -16.29 -32.14 47.68
C VAL A 132 -17.16 -33.40 47.55
N GLU A 133 -18.13 -33.59 48.44
CA GLU A 133 -19.16 -34.64 48.37
C GLU A 133 -19.99 -34.56 47.09
N LYS A 134 -20.44 -33.36 46.70
CA LYS A 134 -21.17 -33.16 45.43
C LYS A 134 -20.31 -33.47 44.21
N CYS A 135 -19.00 -33.25 44.26
CA CYS A 135 -18.05 -33.75 43.27
C CYS A 135 -17.70 -35.24 43.46
N GLY A 136 -18.37 -36.00 44.33
CA GLY A 136 -18.12 -37.43 44.55
C GLY A 136 -16.71 -37.69 45.07
N ASN A 137 -16.22 -36.84 45.97
CA ASN A 137 -14.89 -36.86 46.58
C ASN A 137 -13.71 -36.79 45.58
N ARG A 138 -13.95 -36.31 44.36
CA ARG A 138 -12.88 -36.08 43.37
C ARG A 138 -12.30 -34.68 43.52
N TYR A 139 -11.05 -34.63 43.99
CA TYR A 139 -10.25 -33.42 44.07
C TYR A 139 -8.77 -33.68 43.71
N HIS A 140 -8.08 -32.58 43.42
CA HIS A 140 -6.64 -32.52 43.23
C HIS A 140 -6.10 -31.19 43.80
N VAL A 141 -4.86 -31.20 44.29
CA VAL A 141 -4.20 -30.06 44.93
C VAL A 141 -3.02 -29.62 44.08
N LEU A 142 -3.02 -28.37 43.65
CA LEU A 142 -2.02 -27.81 42.74
C LEU A 142 -1.19 -26.72 43.47
N ASN A 143 0.11 -26.95 43.56
CA ASN A 143 1.07 -26.04 44.18
C ASN A 143 1.50 -24.96 43.16
N ASN A 144 0.86 -23.79 43.26
CA ASN A 144 1.07 -22.65 42.37
C ASN A 144 2.48 -22.03 42.43
N MET A 145 3.29 -22.42 43.41
CA MET A 145 4.67 -21.97 43.62
C MET A 145 5.69 -22.93 42.96
N ASN A 146 5.49 -24.25 43.06
CA ASN A 146 6.37 -25.26 42.43
C ASN A 146 6.04 -25.50 40.95
N ARG A 147 6.15 -24.46 40.11
CA ARG A 147 5.76 -24.50 38.68
C ARG A 147 6.69 -25.32 37.77
N SER A 148 7.82 -25.78 38.31
CA SER A 148 8.75 -26.72 37.66
C SER A 148 8.26 -28.17 37.72
N ASP A 149 7.32 -28.48 38.60
CA ASP A 149 6.85 -29.83 38.85
C ASP A 149 5.70 -30.23 37.91
N THR A 150 6.01 -31.15 37.00
CA THR A 150 5.07 -31.68 36.02
C THR A 150 4.30 -32.91 36.51
N THR A 151 4.62 -33.49 37.68
CA THR A 151 3.89 -34.66 38.18
C THR A 151 2.47 -34.28 38.56
N GLN A 152 2.28 -33.16 39.29
CA GLN A 152 0.97 -32.64 39.71
C GLN A 152 0.00 -32.51 38.51
N VAL A 153 0.45 -31.94 37.40
CA VAL A 153 -0.37 -31.80 36.18
C VAL A 153 -0.64 -33.15 35.52
N THR A 154 0.27 -34.11 35.62
CA THR A 154 0.11 -35.48 35.09
C THR A 154 -0.91 -36.27 35.93
N GLU A 155 -0.79 -36.26 37.26
CA GLU A 155 -1.73 -36.87 38.21
C GLU A 155 -3.15 -36.29 38.08
N LEU A 156 -3.26 -34.97 37.83
CA LEU A 156 -4.54 -34.32 37.53
C LEU A 156 -5.14 -34.87 36.23
N LEU A 157 -4.34 -35.10 35.19
CA LEU A 157 -4.79 -35.66 33.91
C LEU A 157 -5.19 -37.14 34.03
N GLU A 158 -4.52 -37.91 34.87
CA GLU A 158 -4.87 -39.31 35.17
C GLU A 158 -6.21 -39.40 35.91
N LYS A 159 -6.41 -38.60 36.97
CA LYS A 159 -7.71 -38.46 37.66
C LYS A 159 -8.84 -37.99 36.73
N LEU A 160 -8.51 -37.19 35.72
CA LEU A 160 -9.46 -36.76 34.68
C LEU A 160 -9.81 -37.89 33.70
N GLU A 161 -8.84 -38.73 33.32
CA GLU A 161 -9.04 -39.88 32.44
C GLU A 161 -9.85 -40.99 33.13
N GLU A 162 -9.58 -41.27 34.42
CA GLU A 162 -10.43 -42.14 35.26
C GLU A 162 -11.88 -41.66 35.28
N MET A 163 -12.11 -40.36 35.50
CA MET A 163 -13.45 -39.77 35.47
C MET A 163 -14.11 -39.92 34.10
N VAL A 164 -13.38 -39.67 33.01
CA VAL A 164 -13.93 -39.78 31.64
C VAL A 164 -14.24 -41.23 31.30
N ALA A 165 -13.41 -42.18 31.71
CA ALA A 165 -13.68 -43.62 31.59
C ALA A 165 -14.93 -44.03 32.38
N ALA A 166 -15.09 -43.54 33.62
CA ALA A 166 -16.29 -43.77 34.43
C ALA A 166 -17.58 -43.16 33.84
N ASN A 167 -17.46 -42.09 33.04
CA ASN A 167 -18.56 -41.54 32.24
C ASN A 167 -18.64 -42.15 30.82
N SER A 168 -18.05 -43.33 30.60
CA SER A 168 -18.04 -44.09 29.33
C SER A 168 -17.47 -43.34 28.13
N GLY A 169 -16.47 -42.48 28.34
CA GLY A 169 -15.88 -41.61 27.33
C GLY A 169 -16.77 -40.41 26.94
N GLY A 170 -17.89 -40.20 27.63
CA GLY A 170 -18.84 -39.14 27.33
C GLY A 170 -18.32 -37.73 27.64
N TYR A 171 -18.78 -36.77 26.85
CA TYR A 171 -18.69 -35.34 27.16
C TYR A 171 -20.00 -34.84 27.77
N PHE A 172 -19.93 -33.72 28.50
CA PHE A 172 -21.12 -33.08 29.04
C PHE A 172 -21.87 -32.30 27.95
N GLU A 173 -23.04 -32.79 27.55
CA GLU A 173 -23.91 -32.17 26.53
C GLU A 173 -24.96 -31.24 27.17
N ILE A 174 -25.16 -30.04 26.61
CA ILE A 174 -26.17 -29.07 27.09
C ILE A 174 -27.48 -29.29 26.33
N ASP A 175 -28.62 -29.40 27.03
CA ASP A 175 -29.93 -29.42 26.38
C ASP A 175 -30.19 -28.10 25.63
N ARG A 176 -30.35 -28.22 24.32
CA ARG A 176 -30.65 -27.16 23.35
C ARG A 176 -31.87 -26.30 23.74
N ARG A 177 -32.84 -26.83 24.50
CA ARG A 177 -34.00 -26.08 25.02
C ARG A 177 -33.62 -25.08 26.09
N ILE A 178 -32.76 -25.46 27.04
CA ILE A 178 -32.31 -24.57 28.13
C ILE A 178 -31.54 -23.38 27.53
N SER A 179 -30.73 -23.62 26.50
CA SER A 179 -30.03 -22.56 25.77
C SER A 179 -30.95 -21.58 25.05
N GLN A 180 -32.20 -21.96 24.71
CA GLN A 180 -33.18 -21.06 24.11
C GLN A 180 -33.91 -20.22 25.17
N GLU A 181 -34.33 -20.82 26.28
CA GLU A 181 -34.94 -20.08 27.39
C GLU A 181 -34.01 -19.01 27.98
N VAL A 182 -32.71 -19.30 28.07
CA VAL A 182 -31.71 -18.33 28.57
C VAL A 182 -31.57 -17.14 27.62
N GLU A 183 -31.65 -17.34 26.29
CA GLU A 183 -31.66 -16.25 25.30
C GLU A 183 -32.94 -15.40 25.39
N GLU A 184 -34.10 -15.99 25.68
CA GLU A 184 -35.35 -15.22 25.90
C GLU A 184 -35.35 -14.48 27.25
N LYS A 185 -34.84 -15.09 28.31
CA LYS A 185 -34.59 -14.41 29.60
C LYS A 185 -33.62 -13.24 29.39
N ARG A 186 -32.53 -13.42 28.64
CA ARG A 186 -31.59 -12.34 28.26
C ARG A 186 -32.28 -11.21 27.48
N ARG A 187 -33.14 -11.52 26.50
CA ARG A 187 -33.91 -10.51 25.75
C ARG A 187 -34.83 -9.71 26.67
N THR A 188 -35.60 -10.39 27.52
CA THR A 188 -36.54 -9.73 28.43
C THR A 188 -35.84 -8.96 29.55
N GLU A 189 -34.67 -9.40 30.03
CA GLU A 189 -33.84 -8.63 30.98
C GLU A 189 -33.22 -7.38 30.36
N VAL A 190 -32.71 -7.46 29.13
CA VAL A 190 -32.25 -6.26 28.40
C VAL A 190 -33.41 -5.26 28.23
N GLN A 191 -34.59 -5.73 27.83
CA GLN A 191 -35.79 -4.87 27.77
C GLN A 191 -36.19 -4.33 29.14
N ARG A 192 -36.11 -5.10 30.23
CA ARG A 192 -36.36 -4.61 31.61
C ARG A 192 -35.33 -3.55 32.02
N ALA A 193 -34.07 -3.70 31.66
CA ALA A 193 -33.01 -2.72 31.93
C ALA A 193 -33.22 -1.42 31.12
N GLU A 194 -33.55 -1.52 29.83
CA GLU A 194 -33.90 -0.36 28.99
C GLU A 194 -35.18 0.34 29.47
N THR A 195 -36.24 -0.41 29.80
CA THR A 195 -37.47 0.13 30.39
C THR A 195 -37.20 0.79 31.74
N SER A 196 -36.33 0.23 32.58
CA SER A 196 -35.95 0.83 33.87
C SER A 196 -35.12 2.10 33.68
N ARG A 197 -34.20 2.10 32.70
CA ARG A 197 -33.42 3.29 32.30
C ARG A 197 -34.33 4.39 31.75
N MET A 198 -35.33 4.05 30.94
CA MET A 198 -36.36 4.99 30.48
C MET A 198 -37.25 5.48 31.62
N LYS A 199 -37.63 4.63 32.59
CA LYS A 199 -38.38 5.06 33.79
C LYS A 199 -37.57 6.00 34.70
N VAL A 200 -36.27 5.77 34.86
CA VAL A 200 -35.36 6.67 35.61
C VAL A 200 -35.14 7.98 34.85
N GLN A 201 -34.98 7.92 33.52
CA GLN A 201 -34.88 9.11 32.67
C GLN A 201 -36.17 9.95 32.74
N LYS A 202 -37.34 9.31 32.57
CA LYS A 202 -38.65 9.98 32.70
C LYS A 202 -38.84 10.56 34.10
N ARG A 203 -38.51 9.85 35.19
CA ARG A 203 -38.53 10.43 36.55
C ARG A 203 -37.61 11.64 36.69
N ARG A 204 -36.43 11.66 36.05
CA ARG A 204 -35.54 12.84 36.03
C ARG A 204 -36.13 14.00 35.22
N GLU A 205 -36.91 13.71 34.19
CA GLU A 205 -37.64 14.69 33.37
C GLU A 205 -38.88 15.23 34.11
N ASP A 206 -39.65 14.38 34.79
CA ASP A 206 -40.77 14.77 35.67
C ASP A 206 -40.28 15.67 36.84
N ILE A 207 -39.12 15.34 37.43
CA ILE A 207 -38.48 16.15 38.48
C ILE A 207 -37.95 17.49 37.92
N ARG A 208 -37.53 17.54 36.65
CA ARG A 208 -37.16 18.80 35.97
C ARG A 208 -38.39 19.65 35.64
N ALA A 209 -39.48 19.04 35.15
CA ALA A 209 -40.73 19.73 34.84
C ALA A 209 -41.30 20.44 36.08
N LYS A 210 -41.25 19.77 37.25
CA LYS A 210 -41.63 20.36 38.55
C LYS A 210 -40.76 21.53 39.03
N LYS A 211 -39.65 21.88 38.34
CA LYS A 211 -38.81 23.05 38.65
C LYS A 211 -38.97 24.24 37.71
N GLY A 212 -39.84 24.16 36.70
CA GLY A 212 -40.27 25.33 35.90
C GLY A 212 -39.22 25.98 34.97
N VAL A 213 -37.95 25.54 34.97
CA VAL A 213 -36.90 26.13 34.13
C VAL A 213 -36.97 25.59 32.69
N LYS A 214 -37.25 26.46 31.72
CA LYS A 214 -37.10 26.17 30.29
C LYS A 214 -35.61 25.96 29.97
N HIS A 215 -35.20 24.73 29.61
CA HIS A 215 -33.81 24.45 29.22
C HIS A 215 -33.66 23.54 28.02
N HIS A 216 -32.61 23.81 27.26
CA HIS A 216 -32.25 23.20 25.98
C HIS A 216 -31.68 21.76 26.14
N PRO A 217 -31.77 20.91 25.10
CA PRO A 217 -31.18 19.57 25.07
C PRO A 217 -29.66 19.56 25.32
N SER A 218 -29.23 19.12 26.50
CA SER A 218 -27.79 18.99 26.84
C SER A 218 -27.03 17.91 26.04
N TYR A 219 -27.71 17.18 25.15
CA TYR A 219 -27.16 16.08 24.36
C TYR A 219 -27.83 16.00 22.98
N LEU A 220 -27.06 16.13 21.90
CA LEU A 220 -27.52 16.06 20.51
C LEU A 220 -26.88 14.87 19.76
N ARG A 221 -27.59 14.36 18.77
CA ARG A 221 -27.20 13.24 17.91
C ARG A 221 -27.52 13.62 16.47
N LEU A 222 -26.48 13.75 15.65
CA LEU A 222 -26.53 14.34 14.32
C LEU A 222 -25.97 13.35 13.30
N VAL A 223 -26.59 13.23 12.13
CA VAL A 223 -26.05 12.48 10.98
C VAL A 223 -25.82 13.45 9.83
N LEU A 224 -24.63 13.45 9.23
CA LEU A 224 -24.33 14.16 7.99
C LEU A 224 -24.61 13.25 6.79
N LEU A 225 -25.48 13.70 5.89
CA LEU A 225 -25.77 13.08 4.59
C LEU A 225 -25.50 14.10 3.47
N GLY A 226 -25.21 13.64 2.25
CA GLY A 226 -24.86 14.50 1.12
C GLY A 226 -23.96 13.76 0.13
N ASP A 227 -23.79 14.32 -1.08
CA ASP A 227 -22.92 13.75 -2.12
C ASP A 227 -21.44 13.70 -1.69
N THR A 228 -20.59 13.07 -2.50
CA THR A 228 -19.18 12.84 -2.16
C THR A 228 -18.37 14.14 -1.96
N GLU A 229 -18.61 15.19 -2.76
CA GLU A 229 -17.88 16.47 -2.63
C GLU A 229 -18.60 17.56 -1.81
N SER A 230 -19.81 17.30 -1.30
CA SER A 230 -20.67 18.26 -0.59
C SER A 230 -20.09 18.93 0.67
N GLY A 231 -18.84 18.64 1.03
CA GLY A 231 -18.12 19.27 2.13
C GLY A 231 -18.42 18.66 3.50
N LYS A 232 -18.99 17.46 3.58
CA LYS A 232 -19.32 16.77 4.86
C LYS A 232 -18.14 16.72 5.84
N GLU A 233 -16.94 16.34 5.40
CA GLU A 233 -15.73 16.30 6.24
C GLU A 233 -15.42 17.70 6.82
N LEU A 234 -15.48 18.74 5.98
CA LEU A 234 -15.17 20.11 6.37
C LEU A 234 -16.22 20.67 7.33
N VAL A 235 -17.50 20.51 7.01
CA VAL A 235 -18.63 20.90 7.85
C VAL A 235 -18.62 20.15 9.18
N GLY A 236 -18.31 18.85 9.17
CA GLY A 236 -18.20 18.03 10.38
C GLY A 236 -17.03 18.44 11.27
N ASN A 237 -15.86 18.74 10.70
CA ASN A 237 -14.71 19.27 11.42
C ASN A 237 -15.00 20.67 12.02
N ILE A 238 -15.79 21.51 11.33
CA ILE A 238 -16.26 22.80 11.86
C ILE A 238 -17.24 22.60 13.02
N ILE A 239 -18.27 21.77 12.86
CA ILE A 239 -19.24 21.45 13.92
C ILE A 239 -18.55 20.86 15.16
N MET A 240 -17.48 20.07 14.99
CA MET A 240 -16.71 19.49 16.08
C MET A 240 -15.62 20.42 16.65
N GLY A 241 -15.35 21.57 16.01
CA GLY A 241 -14.28 22.51 16.38
C GLY A 241 -12.86 21.93 16.33
N ARG A 242 -12.65 20.80 15.65
CA ARG A 242 -11.41 20.00 15.68
C ARG A 242 -11.28 19.15 14.41
N ARG A 243 -10.07 19.06 13.85
CA ARG A 243 -9.74 18.17 12.70
C ARG A 243 -9.64 16.71 13.16
N LEU A 244 -10.78 16.06 13.32
CA LEU A 244 -10.92 14.67 13.78
C LEU A 244 -11.30 13.71 12.65
N LEU A 245 -12.03 14.21 11.66
CA LEU A 245 -12.29 13.53 10.39
C LEU A 245 -11.02 13.67 9.53
N LYS A 246 -10.69 12.63 8.75
CA LYS A 246 -9.47 12.57 7.92
C LYS A 246 -9.81 12.10 6.51
N SER A 247 -9.39 12.88 5.53
CA SER A 247 -9.49 12.61 4.09
C SER A 247 -8.86 11.28 3.63
N LYS A 248 -9.64 10.21 3.73
CA LYS A 248 -9.60 9.04 2.85
C LYS A 248 -11.04 8.72 2.45
N GLN A 249 -11.27 8.40 1.18
CA GLN A 249 -12.56 7.83 0.78
C GLN A 249 -12.80 6.57 1.62
N THR A 250 -13.86 6.59 2.43
CA THR A 250 -14.21 5.49 3.32
C THR A 250 -15.63 5.07 3.00
N ASP A 251 -15.80 3.82 2.58
CA ASP A 251 -17.11 3.24 2.26
C ASP A 251 -17.91 2.88 3.53
N HIS A 252 -17.69 3.60 4.64
CA HIS A 252 -18.14 3.26 5.99
C HIS A 252 -18.55 4.52 6.76
N SER A 253 -19.60 4.43 7.59
CA SER A 253 -20.01 5.55 8.46
C SER A 253 -19.06 5.76 9.64
N LEU A 254 -18.65 7.00 9.90
CA LEU A 254 -17.71 7.38 10.97
C LEU A 254 -18.43 8.14 12.10
N MET A 255 -18.32 7.65 13.34
CA MET A 255 -18.91 8.30 14.52
C MET A 255 -17.85 9.04 15.34
N THR A 256 -18.07 10.32 15.60
CA THR A 256 -17.29 11.16 16.53
C THR A 256 -18.16 11.69 17.66
N ARG A 257 -17.57 11.95 18.83
CA ARG A 257 -18.26 12.51 20.01
C ARG A 257 -17.43 13.61 20.66
N GLY A 258 -18.08 14.64 21.20
CA GLY A 258 -17.40 15.76 21.85
C GLY A 258 -18.34 16.69 22.62
N ARG A 259 -17.80 17.80 23.11
CA ARG A 259 -18.55 18.92 23.69
C ARG A 259 -18.30 20.17 22.84
N VAL A 260 -19.38 20.83 22.43
CA VAL A 260 -19.41 21.96 21.48
C VAL A 260 -20.48 22.93 21.96
N ALA A 261 -20.20 24.24 22.05
CA ALA A 261 -21.14 25.27 22.50
C ALA A 261 -21.95 24.86 23.76
N GLY A 262 -21.27 24.30 24.76
CA GLY A 262 -21.83 23.79 26.02
C GLY A 262 -22.55 22.43 25.95
N ARG A 263 -22.89 21.94 24.75
CA ARG A 263 -23.69 20.73 24.50
C ARG A 263 -22.82 19.52 24.24
N HIS A 264 -23.27 18.31 24.61
CA HIS A 264 -22.63 17.07 24.17
C HIS A 264 -23.17 16.67 22.80
N ILE A 265 -22.28 16.43 21.83
CA ILE A 265 -22.67 16.04 20.46
C ILE A 265 -22.14 14.63 20.17
N THR A 266 -23.00 13.78 19.61
CA THR A 266 -22.58 12.68 18.74
C THR A 266 -22.82 13.11 17.30
N LEU A 267 -21.78 13.08 16.48
CA LEU A 267 -21.83 13.35 15.04
C LEU A 267 -21.48 12.06 14.31
N VAL A 268 -22.29 11.67 13.34
CA VAL A 268 -22.01 10.55 12.45
C VAL A 268 -21.94 11.07 11.03
N GLU A 269 -20.81 10.88 10.37
CA GLU A 269 -20.70 11.09 8.93
C GLU A 269 -21.06 9.78 8.21
N ALA A 270 -22.03 9.83 7.31
CA ALA A 270 -22.31 8.73 6.39
C ALA A 270 -21.44 8.86 5.13
N PRO A 271 -21.12 7.76 4.42
CA PRO A 271 -20.43 7.86 3.13
C PRO A 271 -21.27 8.68 2.13
N GLY A 272 -20.58 9.38 1.22
CA GLY A 272 -21.23 10.05 0.10
C GLY A 272 -21.79 9.05 -0.91
N TRP A 273 -22.91 9.39 -1.54
CA TRP A 273 -23.33 8.68 -2.75
C TRP A 273 -22.39 9.07 -3.90
N ARG A 274 -21.57 8.11 -4.37
CA ARG A 274 -20.76 8.25 -5.59
C ARG A 274 -21.67 8.16 -6.81
N ASN A 275 -21.52 9.11 -7.74
CA ASN A 275 -22.25 9.27 -8.99
C ASN A 275 -23.77 9.49 -8.83
N LEU A 276 -24.32 10.41 -9.63
CA LEU A 276 -25.65 11.01 -9.39
C LEU A 276 -26.84 10.14 -9.85
N SER A 277 -26.76 8.80 -9.70
CA SER A 277 -27.93 7.92 -9.87
C SER A 277 -28.04 6.87 -8.76
N VAL A 278 -29.28 6.62 -8.35
CA VAL A 278 -29.65 5.63 -7.32
C VAL A 278 -29.34 4.20 -7.81
N GLU A 279 -29.35 3.99 -9.12
CA GLU A 279 -29.07 2.70 -9.77
C GLU A 279 -27.58 2.35 -9.74
N LYS A 280 -26.68 3.29 -10.05
CA LYS A 280 -25.22 3.07 -10.00
C LYS A 280 -24.65 3.10 -8.57
N SER A 281 -25.37 3.66 -7.59
CA SER A 281 -24.96 3.65 -6.18
C SER A 281 -24.89 2.22 -5.63
N THR A 282 -23.71 1.76 -5.21
CA THR A 282 -23.49 0.38 -4.77
C THR A 282 -24.33 0.02 -3.53
N GLU A 283 -24.70 -1.26 -3.39
CA GLU A 283 -25.49 -1.72 -2.24
C GLU A 283 -24.77 -1.46 -0.90
N LEU A 284 -23.43 -1.50 -0.89
CA LEU A 284 -22.63 -1.18 0.30
C LEU A 284 -22.83 0.26 0.77
N VAL A 285 -22.91 1.23 -0.15
CA VAL A 285 -23.19 2.64 0.19
C VAL A 285 -24.62 2.78 0.74
N LYS A 286 -25.60 2.11 0.15
CA LYS A 286 -27.01 2.08 0.63
C LYS A 286 -27.12 1.45 2.02
N GLU A 287 -26.48 0.32 2.26
CA GLU A 287 -26.39 -0.34 3.57
C GLU A 287 -25.73 0.58 4.61
N GLN A 288 -24.67 1.30 4.24
CA GLN A 288 -23.93 2.17 5.16
C GLN A 288 -24.65 3.47 5.50
N ILE A 289 -25.36 4.07 4.54
CA ILE A 289 -26.28 5.19 4.78
C ILE A 289 -27.37 4.76 5.77
N MET A 290 -27.94 3.57 5.62
CA MET A 290 -28.90 3.01 6.59
C MET A 290 -28.28 2.74 7.97
N LEU A 291 -27.05 2.21 8.03
CA LEU A 291 -26.35 1.95 9.28
C LEU A 291 -25.93 3.24 10.01
N SER A 292 -25.71 4.36 9.33
CA SER A 292 -25.34 5.65 9.95
C SER A 292 -26.29 6.07 11.08
N VAL A 293 -27.59 5.84 10.89
CA VAL A 293 -28.65 6.14 11.86
C VAL A 293 -28.54 5.27 13.11
N THR A 294 -28.08 4.02 12.98
CA THR A 294 -27.92 3.06 14.08
C THR A 294 -26.80 3.43 15.05
N LEU A 295 -25.79 4.19 14.58
CA LEU A 295 -24.67 4.67 15.40
C LEU A 295 -25.08 5.77 16.41
N CYS A 296 -26.33 6.25 16.33
CA CYS A 296 -26.92 7.26 17.21
C CYS A 296 -28.03 6.76 18.17
N PRO A 297 -27.91 5.66 18.96
CA PRO A 297 -29.03 5.13 19.75
C PRO A 297 -29.69 6.16 20.72
N PRO A 298 -31.02 6.15 20.89
CA PRO A 298 -32.03 5.30 20.22
C PRO A 298 -32.42 5.73 18.80
N GLY A 299 -31.75 6.74 18.25
CA GLY A 299 -31.97 7.33 16.92
C GLY A 299 -31.43 8.77 16.88
N PRO A 300 -31.02 9.32 15.73
CA PRO A 300 -30.55 10.70 15.64
C PRO A 300 -31.67 11.71 15.86
N HIS A 301 -31.32 12.86 16.44
CA HIS A 301 -32.26 13.97 16.65
C HIS A 301 -32.45 14.77 15.36
N CYS A 302 -31.39 14.93 14.56
CA CYS A 302 -31.39 15.65 13.29
C CYS A 302 -30.53 14.93 12.23
N LEU A 303 -30.99 14.93 10.98
CA LEU A 303 -30.23 14.59 9.78
C LEU A 303 -29.92 15.92 9.06
N LEU A 304 -28.63 16.20 8.86
CA LEU A 304 -28.15 17.37 8.15
C LEU A 304 -27.82 16.97 6.72
N LEU A 305 -28.60 17.47 5.77
CA LEU A 305 -28.31 17.33 4.34
C LEU A 305 -27.33 18.42 3.94
N VAL A 306 -26.06 18.07 3.80
CA VAL A 306 -25.03 19.04 3.40
C VAL A 306 -25.14 19.28 1.90
N ILE A 307 -25.39 20.53 1.52
CA ILE A 307 -25.53 21.00 0.14
C ILE A 307 -24.53 22.13 -0.08
N ARG A 308 -23.90 22.18 -1.25
CA ARG A 308 -22.96 23.24 -1.65
C ARG A 308 -23.70 24.39 -2.32
N LEU A 309 -23.28 25.63 -2.04
CA LEU A 309 -23.83 26.86 -2.65
C LEU A 309 -22.99 27.40 -3.80
N ASP A 310 -21.74 26.94 -3.92
CA ASP A 310 -20.82 27.23 -5.02
C ASP A 310 -21.19 26.49 -6.34
N ARG A 311 -22.25 25.66 -6.33
CA ARG A 311 -22.73 24.91 -7.51
C ARG A 311 -24.24 24.65 -7.44
N PRO A 312 -24.99 24.77 -8.56
CA PRO A 312 -26.45 24.70 -8.57
C PRO A 312 -27.00 23.32 -8.22
N PHE A 313 -28.17 23.25 -7.56
CA PHE A 313 -28.76 21.98 -7.13
C PHE A 313 -29.67 21.34 -8.20
N GLN A 314 -29.04 20.56 -9.08
CA GLN A 314 -29.67 19.95 -10.26
C GLN A 314 -30.66 18.82 -9.93
N ALA A 315 -31.55 18.53 -10.89
CA ALA A 315 -32.48 17.40 -10.85
C ALA A 315 -31.80 16.03 -10.60
N LYS A 316 -30.57 15.81 -11.09
CA LYS A 316 -29.79 14.58 -10.84
C LYS A 316 -29.48 14.40 -9.35
N GLN A 317 -28.96 15.45 -8.69
CA GLN A 317 -28.67 15.45 -7.24
C GLN A 317 -29.95 15.27 -6.43
N ARG A 318 -31.05 15.93 -6.82
CA ARG A 318 -32.36 15.75 -6.21
C ARG A 318 -32.85 14.30 -6.29
N ASN A 319 -32.78 13.66 -7.45
CA ASN A 319 -33.24 12.28 -7.65
C ASN A 319 -32.38 11.29 -6.83
N ALA A 320 -31.05 11.49 -6.80
CA ALA A 320 -30.15 10.69 -5.98
C ALA A 320 -30.46 10.84 -4.47
N LEU A 321 -30.68 12.06 -4.00
CA LEU A 321 -31.06 12.37 -2.62
C LEU A 321 -32.41 11.74 -2.23
N GLU A 322 -33.43 11.89 -3.09
CA GLU A 322 -34.77 11.34 -2.84
C GLU A 322 -34.74 9.81 -2.77
N GLY A 323 -33.99 9.16 -3.66
CA GLY A 323 -33.82 7.70 -3.65
C GLY A 323 -33.10 7.15 -2.42
N HIS A 324 -32.08 7.86 -1.90
CA HIS A 324 -31.43 7.47 -0.66
C HIS A 324 -32.29 7.74 0.58
N LEU A 325 -33.08 8.81 0.60
CA LEU A 325 -33.98 9.08 1.72
C LEU A 325 -35.23 8.18 1.74
N LYS A 326 -35.65 7.64 0.58
CA LYS A 326 -36.67 6.58 0.46
C LYS A 326 -36.28 5.25 1.12
N LEU A 327 -35.02 5.07 1.55
CA LEU A 327 -34.60 3.94 2.38
C LEU A 327 -35.09 4.07 3.83
N PHE A 328 -35.43 5.28 4.27
CA PHE A 328 -36.00 5.58 5.59
C PHE A 328 -37.53 5.76 5.54
N PRO A 329 -38.26 5.59 6.65
CA PRO A 329 -39.69 5.93 6.70
C PRO A 329 -39.93 7.42 6.43
N GLU A 330 -41.06 7.81 5.84
CA GLU A 330 -41.41 9.22 5.53
C GLU A 330 -41.30 10.19 6.73
N THR A 331 -41.37 9.68 7.97
CA THR A 331 -41.07 10.47 9.18
C THR A 331 -39.63 11.01 9.24
N VAL A 332 -38.71 10.51 8.39
CA VAL A 332 -37.34 11.00 8.22
C VAL A 332 -37.32 12.51 8.02
N TRP A 333 -38.22 13.05 7.18
CA TRP A 333 -38.31 14.48 6.89
C TRP A 333 -38.63 15.32 8.12
N ASN A 334 -39.34 14.78 9.13
CA ASN A 334 -39.55 15.49 10.41
C ASN A 334 -38.21 15.74 11.14
N HIS A 335 -37.17 14.95 10.90
CA HIS A 335 -35.84 15.09 11.50
C HIS A 335 -34.79 15.73 10.57
N THR A 336 -35.15 16.09 9.34
CA THR A 336 -34.21 16.62 8.34
C THR A 336 -34.07 18.15 8.38
N MET A 337 -32.85 18.66 8.21
CA MET A 337 -32.51 20.07 7.96
C MET A 337 -31.51 20.17 6.80
N VAL A 338 -31.65 21.17 5.93
CA VAL A 338 -30.62 21.48 4.91
C VAL A 338 -29.51 22.28 5.56
N LEU A 339 -28.26 21.86 5.38
CA LEU A 339 -27.07 22.57 5.84
C LEU A 339 -26.29 23.04 4.61
N PHE A 340 -26.48 24.29 4.25
CA PHE A 340 -25.74 24.90 3.16
C PHE A 340 -24.30 25.18 3.59
N SER A 341 -23.35 24.61 2.86
CA SER A 341 -21.91 24.85 2.97
C SER A 341 -21.45 25.84 1.90
N PHE A 342 -20.29 26.46 2.12
CA PHE A 342 -19.75 27.53 1.26
C PHE A 342 -20.69 28.76 1.18
N GLY A 343 -21.31 29.12 2.31
CA GLY A 343 -22.20 30.29 2.40
C GLY A 343 -21.56 31.65 2.11
N GLU A 344 -20.24 31.71 1.95
CA GLU A 344 -19.50 32.84 1.42
C GLU A 344 -19.96 33.25 0.01
N TYR A 345 -20.30 32.30 -0.87
CA TYR A 345 -20.77 32.55 -2.25
C TYR A 345 -22.15 33.24 -2.36
N LEU A 346 -22.84 33.46 -1.24
CA LEU A 346 -24.04 34.30 -1.21
C LEU A 346 -23.72 35.80 -1.15
N GLU A 347 -22.49 36.17 -0.77
CA GLU A 347 -22.12 37.56 -0.44
C GLU A 347 -23.12 38.16 0.59
N ASP A 348 -23.85 39.20 0.20
CA ASP A 348 -24.94 39.85 0.96
C ASP A 348 -26.36 39.35 0.55
N THR A 349 -26.47 38.47 -0.45
CA THR A 349 -27.76 37.94 -0.92
C THR A 349 -28.38 37.01 0.13
N PRO A 350 -29.63 37.26 0.60
CA PRO A 350 -30.31 36.34 1.49
C PRO A 350 -30.50 34.97 0.86
N ILE A 351 -30.31 33.89 1.62
CA ILE A 351 -30.56 32.52 1.14
C ILE A 351 -32.02 32.33 0.68
N GLU A 352 -32.96 33.08 1.27
CA GLU A 352 -34.37 33.17 0.85
C GLU A 352 -34.56 33.76 -0.56
N GLN A 353 -33.61 34.56 -1.05
CA GLN A 353 -33.60 35.12 -2.39
C GLN A 353 -32.86 34.20 -3.36
N HIS A 354 -31.69 33.67 -2.97
CA HIS A 354 -30.97 32.67 -3.76
C HIS A 354 -31.84 31.43 -4.04
N VAL A 355 -32.52 30.88 -3.03
CA VAL A 355 -33.47 29.74 -3.21
C VAL A 355 -34.64 30.07 -4.15
N LYS A 356 -35.05 31.33 -4.28
CA LYS A 356 -36.09 31.76 -5.25
C LYS A 356 -35.56 31.92 -6.68
N MET A 357 -34.28 32.26 -6.82
CA MET A 357 -33.58 32.44 -8.10
C MET A 357 -33.08 31.11 -8.68
N GLU A 358 -32.67 30.18 -7.81
CA GLU A 358 -32.36 28.78 -8.12
C GLU A 358 -33.54 28.01 -8.73
N GLU A 359 -33.23 26.92 -9.43
CA GLU A 359 -34.22 26.01 -10.00
C GLU A 359 -35.26 25.50 -8.98
N LYS A 360 -36.40 25.06 -9.53
CA LYS A 360 -37.49 24.34 -8.82
C LYS A 360 -36.99 23.17 -7.95
N ASN A 361 -35.80 22.62 -8.22
CA ASN A 361 -35.19 21.51 -7.49
C ASN A 361 -34.72 21.89 -6.08
N LEU A 362 -34.10 23.07 -5.88
CA LEU A 362 -33.71 23.50 -4.54
C LEU A 362 -34.91 23.94 -3.71
N GLN A 363 -35.86 24.64 -4.35
CA GLN A 363 -37.14 25.04 -3.75
C GLN A 363 -37.90 23.82 -3.22
N TRP A 364 -37.98 22.74 -4.00
CA TRP A 364 -38.55 21.46 -3.58
C TRP A 364 -37.87 20.88 -2.34
N LEU A 365 -36.53 20.93 -2.25
CA LEU A 365 -35.78 20.40 -1.11
C LEU A 365 -36.03 21.22 0.16
N VAL A 366 -36.01 22.54 0.05
CA VAL A 366 -36.27 23.46 1.17
C VAL A 366 -37.70 23.32 1.69
N GLU A 367 -38.70 23.17 0.81
CA GLU A 367 -40.09 22.96 1.20
C GLU A 367 -40.34 21.54 1.76
N LYS A 368 -39.72 20.49 1.21
CA LYS A 368 -39.71 19.13 1.81
C LYS A 368 -39.12 19.14 3.21
N CYS A 369 -38.07 19.94 3.44
CA CYS A 369 -37.50 20.17 4.76
C CYS A 369 -38.31 21.16 5.62
N ARG A 370 -39.50 21.62 5.20
CA ARG A 370 -40.34 22.61 5.90
C ARG A 370 -39.57 23.89 6.28
N LYS A 371 -38.78 24.42 5.34
CA LYS A 371 -37.98 25.66 5.48
C LYS A 371 -36.98 25.64 6.66
N ARG A 372 -36.55 24.44 7.07
CA ARG A 372 -35.47 24.27 8.05
C ARG A 372 -34.14 24.17 7.34
N TYR A 373 -33.41 25.28 7.35
CA TYR A 373 -32.04 25.36 6.86
C TYR A 373 -31.14 26.24 7.73
N HIS A 374 -29.85 26.02 7.59
CA HIS A 374 -28.78 26.87 8.11
C HIS A 374 -27.71 27.04 7.01
N VAL A 375 -27.06 28.20 7.01
CA VAL A 375 -26.01 28.56 6.05
C VAL A 375 -24.72 28.72 6.84
N LEU A 376 -23.67 28.01 6.42
CA LEU A 376 -22.38 28.00 7.07
C LEU A 376 -21.35 28.59 6.10
N LYS A 377 -20.80 29.76 6.44
CA LYS A 377 -19.69 30.40 5.73
C LYS A 377 -18.38 29.71 6.17
N ASN A 378 -17.83 28.83 5.34
CA ASN A 378 -16.72 27.92 5.67
C ASN A 378 -15.41 28.68 5.96
N MET A 379 -15.18 29.75 5.19
CA MET A 379 -13.98 30.60 5.27
C MET A 379 -14.04 31.66 6.38
N ASN A 380 -15.18 31.87 7.01
CA ASN A 380 -15.33 32.84 8.10
C ASN A 380 -14.51 32.42 9.34
N LYS A 381 -13.90 33.40 10.00
CA LYS A 381 -13.10 33.21 11.23
C LYS A 381 -13.98 32.94 12.46
N ASP A 382 -15.17 33.53 12.56
CA ASP A 382 -16.13 33.18 13.61
C ASP A 382 -16.92 31.92 13.24
N LYS A 383 -16.40 30.78 13.68
CA LYS A 383 -17.02 29.46 13.48
C LYS A 383 -17.91 29.07 14.68
N ASP A 384 -17.61 29.57 15.87
CA ASP A 384 -18.33 29.22 17.11
C ASP A 384 -19.74 29.85 17.15
N THR A 385 -19.92 31.09 16.67
CA THR A 385 -21.25 31.72 16.55
C THR A 385 -22.13 30.96 15.57
N GLN A 386 -21.61 30.62 14.38
CA GLN A 386 -22.35 29.87 13.36
C GLN A 386 -22.78 28.50 13.88
N VAL A 387 -21.86 27.75 14.50
CA VAL A 387 -22.17 26.44 15.09
C VAL A 387 -23.15 26.56 16.26
N ARG A 388 -23.05 27.60 17.09
CA ARG A 388 -24.04 27.87 18.15
C ARG A 388 -25.44 28.09 17.56
N GLU A 389 -25.58 28.90 16.52
CA GLU A 389 -26.87 29.17 15.86
C GLU A 389 -27.45 27.94 15.14
N LEU A 390 -26.61 27.13 14.50
CA LEU A 390 -27.00 25.84 13.94
C LEU A 390 -27.60 24.94 15.03
N LEU A 391 -26.94 24.84 16.18
CA LEU A 391 -27.41 24.02 17.31
C LEU A 391 -28.71 24.58 17.90
N GLU A 392 -28.87 25.89 18.04
CA GLU A 392 -30.13 26.52 18.46
C GLU A 392 -31.29 26.28 17.46
N LYS A 393 -31.02 26.30 16.14
CA LYS A 393 -32.00 25.90 15.11
C LYS A 393 -32.37 24.42 15.22
N ILE A 394 -31.41 23.53 15.47
CA ILE A 394 -31.65 22.09 15.67
C ILE A 394 -32.48 21.87 16.94
N GLU A 395 -32.20 22.55 18.04
CA GLU A 395 -32.95 22.41 19.30
C GLU A 395 -34.40 22.87 19.16
N LYS A 396 -34.67 23.94 18.40
CA LYS A 396 -36.03 24.36 18.04
C LYS A 396 -36.78 23.28 17.25
N MET A 397 -36.11 22.59 16.31
CA MET A 397 -36.70 21.43 15.61
C MET A 397 -36.97 20.26 16.57
N VAL A 398 -36.02 19.91 17.44
CA VAL A 398 -36.17 18.82 18.40
C VAL A 398 -37.31 19.09 19.38
N ALA A 399 -37.49 20.35 19.81
CA ALA A 399 -38.63 20.76 20.63
C ALA A 399 -39.97 20.63 19.87
N ALA A 400 -40.04 21.03 18.59
CA ALA A 400 -41.23 20.84 17.76
C ALA A 400 -41.58 19.35 17.53
N ASN A 401 -40.56 18.47 17.51
CA ASN A 401 -40.72 17.01 17.49
C ASN A 401 -40.94 16.40 18.89
N SER A 402 -41.33 17.18 19.90
CA SER A 402 -41.58 16.73 21.29
C SER A 402 -40.39 16.02 21.95
N GLY A 403 -39.15 16.40 21.61
CA GLY A 403 -37.92 15.73 22.05
C GLY A 403 -37.61 14.41 21.34
N GLY A 404 -38.41 14.03 20.34
CA GLY A 404 -38.28 12.79 19.59
C GLY A 404 -37.01 12.72 18.72
N CYS A 405 -36.62 11.49 18.40
CA CYS A 405 -35.56 11.15 17.46
C CYS A 405 -36.10 10.22 16.37
N LEU A 406 -35.44 10.19 15.21
CA LEU A 406 -35.80 9.29 14.11
C LEU A 406 -35.70 7.83 14.57
N LYS A 407 -36.80 7.09 14.47
CA LYS A 407 -36.84 5.64 14.70
C LYS A 407 -36.86 4.93 13.35
N ILE A 408 -36.01 3.92 13.20
CA ILE A 408 -36.09 2.94 12.10
C ILE A 408 -36.67 1.64 12.67
N ASP A 409 -37.50 0.96 11.87
CA ASP A 409 -38.07 -0.32 12.27
C ASP A 409 -37.01 -1.39 12.52
N LYS A 410 -37.20 -2.12 13.62
CA LYS A 410 -36.26 -3.16 14.09
C LYS A 410 -36.00 -4.25 13.05
N TRP A 411 -36.98 -4.56 12.19
CA TRP A 411 -36.84 -5.58 11.14
C TRP A 411 -35.90 -5.15 10.02
N ILE A 412 -35.89 -3.87 9.65
CA ILE A 412 -34.98 -3.31 8.62
C ILE A 412 -33.55 -3.40 9.12
N LEU A 413 -33.32 -3.00 10.38
CA LEU A 413 -32.00 -3.06 11.02
C LEU A 413 -31.48 -4.49 11.16
N GLN A 414 -32.37 -5.43 11.50
CA GLN A 414 -32.04 -6.85 11.58
C GLN A 414 -31.65 -7.40 10.20
N LYS A 415 -32.43 -7.13 9.15
CA LYS A 415 -32.17 -7.62 7.78
C LYS A 415 -30.82 -7.13 7.22
N VAL A 416 -30.45 -5.87 7.46
CA VAL A 416 -29.15 -5.31 7.01
C VAL A 416 -27.98 -5.97 7.72
N GLU A 417 -28.08 -6.19 9.04
CA GLU A 417 -27.03 -6.88 9.82
C GLU A 417 -26.97 -8.39 9.51
N GLU A 418 -28.08 -9.04 9.15
CA GLU A 418 -28.12 -10.42 8.65
C GLU A 418 -27.46 -10.55 7.27
N ASN A 419 -27.78 -9.68 6.30
CA ASN A 419 -27.10 -9.62 4.99
C ASN A 419 -25.59 -9.45 5.15
N ARG A 420 -25.17 -8.54 6.03
CA ARG A 420 -23.76 -8.27 6.36
C ARG A 420 -23.05 -9.49 6.93
N ARG A 421 -23.72 -10.28 7.79
CA ARG A 421 -23.19 -11.54 8.33
C ARG A 421 -23.06 -12.60 7.23
N ALA A 422 -24.09 -12.76 6.39
CA ALA A 422 -24.06 -13.69 5.26
C ALA A 422 -22.90 -13.39 4.30
N ARG A 423 -22.73 -12.12 3.91
CA ARG A 423 -21.59 -11.65 3.08
C ARG A 423 -20.23 -11.91 3.74
N LYS A 424 -20.09 -11.60 5.03
CA LYS A 424 -18.84 -11.86 5.77
C LYS A 424 -18.54 -13.35 5.92
N GLN A 425 -19.56 -14.21 5.96
CA GLN A 425 -19.37 -15.65 5.96
C GLN A 425 -19.02 -16.17 4.56
N GLN A 426 -19.72 -15.73 3.51
CA GLN A 426 -19.39 -16.07 2.10
C GLN A 426 -17.94 -15.73 1.75
N LEU A 427 -17.41 -14.58 2.19
CA LEU A 427 -16.00 -14.22 1.97
C LEU A 427 -15.03 -15.20 2.64
N LYS A 428 -15.33 -15.62 3.88
CA LYS A 428 -14.56 -16.66 4.58
C LYS A 428 -14.67 -18.02 3.91
N ASP A 429 -15.86 -18.40 3.46
CA ASP A 429 -16.11 -19.69 2.81
C ASP A 429 -15.41 -19.74 1.44
N MET A 430 -15.33 -18.62 0.73
CA MET A 430 -14.57 -18.47 -0.51
C MET A 430 -13.06 -18.56 -0.26
N GLN A 431 -12.54 -17.86 0.76
CA GLN A 431 -11.13 -17.98 1.18
C GLN A 431 -10.78 -19.41 1.60
N ALA A 432 -11.64 -20.07 2.40
CA ALA A 432 -11.46 -21.45 2.83
C ALA A 432 -11.51 -22.44 1.65
N LYS A 433 -12.38 -22.20 0.64
CA LYS A 433 -12.35 -22.96 -0.62
C LYS A 433 -11.06 -22.73 -1.38
N GLN A 434 -10.58 -21.49 -1.51
CA GLN A 434 -9.34 -21.16 -2.23
C GLN A 434 -8.12 -21.85 -1.60
N VAL A 435 -7.98 -21.77 -0.27
CA VAL A 435 -6.94 -22.49 0.49
C VAL A 435 -7.06 -24.00 0.30
N ARG A 436 -8.28 -24.56 0.35
CA ARG A 436 -8.50 -26.01 0.15
C ARG A 436 -8.21 -26.48 -1.29
N ILE A 437 -8.35 -25.60 -2.29
CA ILE A 437 -7.95 -25.87 -3.68
C ILE A 437 -6.42 -25.85 -3.83
N LEU A 438 -5.74 -24.91 -3.17
CA LEU A 438 -4.28 -24.79 -3.21
C LEU A 438 -3.56 -25.88 -2.41
N LYS A 439 -4.16 -26.33 -1.29
CA LYS A 439 -3.70 -27.49 -0.51
C LYS A 439 -3.78 -28.82 -1.28
N ASN A 440 -4.56 -28.85 -2.37
CA ASN A 440 -4.62 -29.96 -3.33
C ASN A 440 -3.74 -29.73 -4.58
N ARG A 441 -2.96 -28.64 -4.65
CA ARG A 441 -2.12 -28.26 -5.82
C ARG A 441 -0.63 -28.06 -5.49
N LEU A 442 -0.28 -27.65 -4.28
CA LEU A 442 1.12 -27.45 -3.86
C LEU A 442 1.74 -28.75 -3.32
N SER A 443 2.06 -29.68 -4.23
CA SER A 443 2.89 -30.87 -3.91
C SER A 443 4.35 -30.52 -3.63
N GLU A 444 4.80 -29.35 -4.06
CA GLU A 444 6.16 -28.82 -3.86
C GLU A 444 6.10 -27.44 -3.20
N LEU A 445 6.97 -27.19 -2.22
CA LEU A 445 7.22 -25.89 -1.60
C LEU A 445 8.71 -25.54 -1.69
N ARG A 446 9.00 -24.24 -1.85
CA ARG A 446 10.35 -23.70 -2.02
C ARG A 446 10.54 -22.52 -1.10
N ILE A 447 11.57 -22.54 -0.26
CA ILE A 447 11.71 -21.66 0.91
C ILE A 447 13.14 -21.10 0.96
N VAL A 448 13.29 -19.78 1.06
CA VAL A 448 14.59 -19.12 1.32
C VAL A 448 14.68 -18.68 2.78
N LEU A 449 15.80 -18.95 3.44
CA LEU A 449 16.08 -18.52 4.81
C LEU A 449 17.02 -17.30 4.81
N LEU A 450 16.48 -16.14 5.22
CA LEU A 450 17.20 -14.87 5.34
C LEU A 450 17.42 -14.50 6.82
N GLY A 451 18.39 -13.62 7.10
CA GLY A 451 18.62 -13.08 8.44
C GLY A 451 20.10 -12.91 8.77
N TYR A 452 20.39 -12.25 9.88
CA TYR A 452 21.74 -11.95 10.35
C TYR A 452 22.54 -13.22 10.76
N ARG A 453 23.85 -13.05 11.01
CA ARG A 453 24.75 -14.12 11.48
C ARG A 453 24.29 -14.68 12.82
N TYR A 454 24.29 -16.00 12.96
CA TYR A 454 23.78 -16.72 14.15
C TYR A 454 22.27 -16.61 14.42
N ALA A 455 21.47 -16.02 13.52
CA ALA A 455 20.00 -15.93 13.63
C ALA A 455 19.27 -17.29 13.67
N GLY A 456 19.99 -18.40 13.46
CA GLY A 456 19.47 -19.76 13.58
C GLY A 456 19.13 -20.45 12.26
N LYS A 457 19.49 -19.88 11.10
CA LYS A 457 19.14 -20.37 9.75
C LYS A 457 19.35 -21.87 9.56
N SER A 458 20.57 -22.38 9.72
CA SER A 458 20.87 -23.81 9.57
C SER A 458 20.05 -24.72 10.50
N SER A 459 19.78 -24.26 11.73
CA SER A 459 18.94 -25.00 12.69
C SER A 459 17.46 -24.98 12.32
N ALA A 460 16.96 -23.84 11.83
CA ALA A 460 15.59 -23.72 11.34
C ALA A 460 15.41 -24.58 10.07
N GLY A 461 16.36 -24.57 9.14
CA GLY A 461 16.37 -25.44 7.95
C GLY A 461 16.38 -26.93 8.31
N ASN A 462 17.21 -27.35 9.28
CA ASN A 462 17.20 -28.73 9.80
C ASN A 462 15.87 -29.09 10.47
N THR A 463 15.23 -28.15 11.18
CA THR A 463 13.93 -28.37 11.82
C THR A 463 12.80 -28.45 10.78
N ILE A 464 12.78 -27.55 9.79
CA ILE A 464 11.83 -27.54 8.67
C ILE A 464 11.92 -28.84 7.86
N LEU A 465 13.13 -29.34 7.58
CA LEU A 465 13.34 -30.62 6.89
C LEU A 465 13.22 -31.86 7.79
N GLY A 466 12.99 -31.70 9.10
CA GLY A 466 12.90 -32.78 10.08
C GLY A 466 14.17 -33.62 10.27
N ARG A 467 15.32 -33.18 9.74
CA ARG A 467 16.56 -33.97 9.68
C ARG A 467 17.79 -33.10 9.46
N GLU A 468 18.95 -33.55 9.95
CA GLU A 468 20.20 -32.79 9.79
C GLU A 468 20.71 -32.86 8.34
N ARG A 469 20.69 -31.71 7.65
CA ARG A 469 21.10 -31.51 6.25
C ARG A 469 21.95 -30.25 6.05
N PHE A 470 21.81 -29.26 6.93
CA PHE A 470 22.63 -28.06 7.03
C PHE A 470 23.64 -28.23 8.18
N GLU A 471 24.92 -27.94 7.92
CA GLU A 471 25.94 -27.90 8.95
C GLU A 471 25.81 -26.64 9.80
N ILE A 472 25.97 -26.76 11.13
CA ILE A 472 25.94 -25.61 12.05
C ILE A 472 27.30 -24.91 12.04
N LYS A 473 27.68 -24.34 10.89
CA LYS A 473 28.91 -23.58 10.64
C LYS A 473 28.57 -22.24 9.97
N ARG A 474 29.57 -21.36 9.78
CA ARG A 474 29.36 -20.11 9.03
C ARG A 474 29.22 -20.40 7.53
N THR A 475 27.99 -20.35 7.02
CA THR A 475 27.69 -20.27 5.58
C THR A 475 28.23 -18.96 5.01
N ALA A 476 29.21 -19.07 4.11
CA ALA A 476 29.72 -17.96 3.30
C ALA A 476 28.98 -17.84 1.96
N GLN A 477 28.37 -18.94 1.50
CA GLN A 477 27.63 -19.07 0.26
C GLN A 477 26.27 -19.72 0.51
N CYS A 478 25.37 -19.64 -0.47
CA CYS A 478 24.05 -20.26 -0.41
C CYS A 478 24.10 -21.79 -0.40
N VAL A 479 23.26 -22.41 0.44
CA VAL A 479 23.17 -23.86 0.57
C VAL A 479 21.74 -24.32 0.28
N LYS A 480 21.54 -25.01 -0.85
CA LYS A 480 20.28 -25.68 -1.19
C LYS A 480 20.21 -27.07 -0.55
N ARG A 481 19.06 -27.43 0.04
CA ARG A 481 18.73 -28.76 0.56
C ARG A 481 17.26 -29.09 0.31
N GLU A 482 16.96 -30.37 0.14
CA GLU A 482 15.63 -30.86 -0.21
C GLU A 482 15.19 -32.02 0.71
N GLY A 483 13.89 -32.22 0.86
CA GLY A 483 13.32 -33.35 1.59
C GLY A 483 11.79 -33.39 1.59
N GLU A 484 11.23 -34.56 1.86
CA GLU A 484 9.79 -34.72 2.02
C GLU A 484 9.38 -34.49 3.48
N VAL A 485 8.36 -33.66 3.69
CA VAL A 485 7.85 -33.28 5.02
C VAL A 485 6.34 -33.12 4.94
N ALA A 486 5.60 -33.74 5.84
CA ALA A 486 4.13 -33.70 5.88
C ALA A 486 3.46 -33.97 4.51
N GLY A 487 4.00 -34.93 3.74
CA GLY A 487 3.49 -35.34 2.43
C GLY A 487 3.75 -34.35 1.29
N ARG A 488 4.69 -33.41 1.45
CA ARG A 488 5.08 -32.40 0.44
C ARG A 488 6.58 -32.46 0.19
N HIS A 489 6.99 -32.22 -1.05
CA HIS A 489 8.41 -32.00 -1.37
C HIS A 489 8.80 -30.58 -0.95
N ILE A 490 9.85 -30.41 -0.14
CA ILE A 490 10.29 -29.11 0.35
C ILE A 490 11.75 -28.85 0.00
N THR A 491 11.95 -27.79 -0.78
CA THR A 491 13.25 -27.19 -1.05
C THR A 491 13.50 -26.06 -0.06
N VAL A 492 14.64 -26.06 0.61
CA VAL A 492 15.11 -25.00 1.51
C VAL A 492 16.47 -24.50 1.03
N VAL A 493 16.61 -23.19 0.83
CA VAL A 493 17.89 -22.52 0.56
C VAL A 493 18.26 -21.66 1.76
N GLU A 494 19.41 -21.93 2.39
CA GLU A 494 20.01 -21.02 3.36
C GLU A 494 20.90 -20.00 2.65
N ALA A 495 20.55 -18.71 2.72
CA ALA A 495 21.43 -17.62 2.30
C ALA A 495 22.52 -17.33 3.36
N PRO A 496 23.66 -16.71 3.03
CA PRO A 496 24.64 -16.30 4.04
C PRO A 496 24.11 -15.19 4.98
N GLY A 497 24.74 -15.05 6.15
CA GLY A 497 24.32 -14.08 7.17
C GLY A 497 25.00 -12.73 7.08
N TRP A 498 24.22 -11.65 7.14
CA TRP A 498 24.71 -10.28 7.35
C TRP A 498 25.09 -9.98 8.81
N LEU A 499 25.90 -8.94 9.01
CA LEU A 499 26.25 -8.41 10.34
C LEU A 499 25.09 -7.57 10.89
N MET A 500 24.93 -7.56 12.22
CA MET A 500 23.74 -6.98 12.86
C MET A 500 23.72 -5.43 12.85
N GLU A 501 24.90 -4.80 12.88
CA GLU A 501 25.07 -3.38 13.21
C GLU A 501 25.89 -2.57 12.20
N THR A 502 26.60 -3.22 11.25
CA THR A 502 27.50 -2.52 10.33
C THR A 502 26.76 -1.87 9.16
N PRO A 503 27.10 -0.61 8.78
CA PRO A 503 26.49 0.02 7.62
C PRO A 503 26.97 -0.58 6.29
N GLU A 504 28.21 -1.07 6.25
CA GLU A 504 28.84 -1.68 5.08
C GLU A 504 28.25 -3.06 4.76
N THR A 505 27.82 -3.22 3.51
CA THR A 505 27.55 -4.52 2.88
C THR A 505 28.71 -4.83 1.95
N LYS A 506 29.24 -6.06 1.95
CA LYS A 506 30.21 -6.49 0.93
C LYS A 506 29.47 -6.91 -0.33
N SER A 507 29.93 -6.55 -1.53
CA SER A 507 29.26 -6.91 -2.80
C SER A 507 28.88 -8.40 -2.88
N LEU A 508 29.84 -9.30 -2.57
CA LEU A 508 29.64 -10.76 -2.47
C LEU A 508 28.43 -11.19 -1.61
N LEU A 509 28.03 -10.39 -0.61
CA LEU A 509 26.87 -10.67 0.24
C LEU A 509 25.54 -10.22 -0.40
N LYS A 510 25.53 -9.16 -1.23
CA LYS A 510 24.39 -8.80 -2.08
C LYS A 510 24.18 -9.87 -3.14
N GLU A 511 25.24 -10.23 -3.87
CA GLU A 511 25.24 -11.29 -4.89
C GLU A 511 24.64 -12.60 -4.35
N GLU A 512 25.18 -13.13 -3.25
CA GLU A 512 24.67 -14.34 -2.62
C GLU A 512 23.22 -14.21 -2.13
N ILE A 513 22.80 -13.04 -1.61
CA ILE A 513 21.40 -12.83 -1.21
C ILE A 513 20.45 -12.88 -2.41
N VAL A 514 20.83 -12.35 -3.58
CA VAL A 514 20.05 -12.48 -4.82
C VAL A 514 20.09 -13.93 -5.34
N LEU A 515 21.26 -14.56 -5.40
CA LEU A 515 21.43 -15.96 -5.82
C LEU A 515 20.59 -16.94 -4.98
N SER A 516 20.39 -16.65 -3.69
CA SER A 516 19.57 -17.48 -2.80
C SER A 516 18.13 -17.70 -3.31
N VAL A 517 17.59 -16.71 -4.04
CA VAL A 517 16.26 -16.76 -4.66
C VAL A 517 16.32 -17.48 -6.00
N SER A 518 17.32 -17.20 -6.84
CA SER A 518 17.52 -17.85 -8.14
C SER A 518 17.73 -19.38 -8.05
N LEU A 519 18.21 -19.88 -6.91
CA LEU A 519 18.34 -21.32 -6.62
C LEU A 519 16.99 -22.05 -6.44
N CYS A 520 15.86 -21.34 -6.49
CA CYS A 520 14.50 -21.88 -6.36
C CYS A 520 13.64 -21.61 -7.62
N SER A 521 13.92 -22.24 -8.75
CA SER A 521 13.14 -22.04 -10.00
C SER A 521 11.67 -22.54 -9.91
N PRO A 522 10.69 -21.88 -10.56
CA PRO A 522 10.75 -20.53 -11.14
C PRO A 522 10.94 -19.42 -10.10
N GLY A 523 10.43 -19.60 -8.89
CA GLY A 523 10.67 -18.71 -7.74
C GLY A 523 10.38 -19.42 -6.41
N PRO A 524 10.93 -18.96 -5.27
CA PRO A 524 10.55 -19.48 -3.96
C PRO A 524 9.11 -19.08 -3.60
N HIS A 525 8.41 -19.98 -2.94
CA HIS A 525 7.05 -19.75 -2.44
C HIS A 525 7.03 -18.89 -1.16
N ALA A 526 8.12 -18.89 -0.39
CA ALA A 526 8.27 -18.10 0.82
C ALA A 526 9.72 -17.67 1.10
N LEU A 527 9.88 -16.47 1.67
CA LEU A 527 11.11 -16.03 2.31
C LEU A 527 10.87 -15.96 3.82
N LEU A 528 11.68 -16.67 4.60
CA LEU A 528 11.61 -16.68 6.06
C LEU A 528 12.72 -15.79 6.61
N LEU A 529 12.33 -14.68 7.23
CA LEU A 529 13.26 -13.72 7.83
C LEU A 529 13.46 -14.06 9.31
N LEU A 530 14.65 -14.56 9.66
CA LEU A 530 14.94 -15.06 11.00
C LEU A 530 15.35 -13.96 11.98
N ILE A 531 14.71 -13.99 13.16
CA ILE A 531 15.01 -13.09 14.30
C ILE A 531 15.06 -13.93 15.58
N ARG A 532 16.14 -13.84 16.35
CA ARG A 532 16.21 -14.53 17.65
C ARG A 532 15.44 -13.78 18.72
N LEU A 533 14.77 -14.54 19.58
CA LEU A 533 14.04 -13.99 20.72
C LEU A 533 14.95 -13.56 21.88
N ASP A 534 16.19 -14.06 21.96
CA ASP A 534 17.18 -13.63 22.97
C ASP A 534 18.05 -12.43 22.56
N THR A 535 17.87 -11.87 21.36
CA THR A 535 18.57 -10.63 20.96
C THR A 535 17.76 -9.36 21.26
N VAL A 536 18.46 -8.23 21.40
CA VAL A 536 17.85 -6.89 21.35
C VAL A 536 17.49 -6.60 19.89
N PHE A 537 16.41 -5.86 19.65
CA PHE A 537 16.00 -5.45 18.32
C PHE A 537 15.90 -3.92 18.31
N GLU A 538 16.77 -3.28 17.54
CA GLU A 538 16.91 -1.82 17.50
C GLU A 538 16.71 -1.30 16.07
N ASP A 539 16.56 0.02 15.92
CA ASP A 539 16.41 0.70 14.63
C ASP A 539 17.65 0.50 13.71
N SER A 540 18.83 0.22 14.28
CA SER A 540 20.01 -0.29 13.54
C SER A 540 19.71 -1.62 12.83
N VAL A 541 19.19 -2.61 13.57
CA VAL A 541 18.78 -3.94 13.07
C VAL A 541 17.63 -3.80 12.06
N ARG A 542 16.66 -2.91 12.32
CA ARG A 542 15.55 -2.60 11.42
C ARG A 542 16.06 -2.06 10.07
N ARG A 543 16.96 -1.07 10.08
CA ARG A 543 17.61 -0.54 8.86
C ARG A 543 18.41 -1.60 8.11
N ALA A 544 19.16 -2.44 8.83
CA ALA A 544 19.94 -3.51 8.21
C ALA A 544 19.03 -4.51 7.49
N ILE A 545 17.93 -4.93 8.12
CA ILE A 545 16.90 -5.79 7.52
C ILE A 545 16.26 -5.11 6.30
N GLU A 546 15.85 -3.85 6.42
CA GLU A 546 15.21 -3.08 5.33
C GLU A 546 16.13 -3.00 4.11
N ARG A 547 17.43 -2.68 4.29
CA ARG A 547 18.42 -2.65 3.21
C ARG A 547 18.59 -4.01 2.54
N HIS A 548 18.88 -5.06 3.32
CA HIS A 548 19.21 -6.38 2.76
C HIS A 548 18.03 -7.06 2.03
N LEU A 549 16.78 -6.73 2.40
CA LEU A 549 15.60 -7.22 1.67
C LEU A 549 15.32 -6.40 0.40
N MET A 550 15.69 -5.11 0.33
CA MET A 550 15.50 -4.31 -0.89
C MET A 550 16.39 -4.71 -2.07
N PHE A 551 17.48 -5.48 -1.83
CA PHE A 551 18.21 -6.20 -2.90
C PHE A 551 17.33 -7.20 -3.69
N LEU A 552 16.11 -7.50 -3.24
CA LEU A 552 15.20 -8.46 -3.85
C LEU A 552 13.93 -7.80 -4.45
N THR A 553 13.91 -6.47 -4.66
CA THR A 553 12.74 -5.61 -4.94
C THR A 553 11.86 -5.23 -3.74
N LYS A 554 11.10 -4.14 -3.91
CA LYS A 554 9.99 -3.72 -3.04
C LYS A 554 8.89 -4.77 -2.88
N GLN A 555 8.78 -5.78 -3.76
CA GLN A 555 7.75 -6.82 -3.67
C GLN A 555 8.05 -7.90 -2.63
N VAL A 556 9.31 -8.05 -2.17
CA VAL A 556 9.75 -9.09 -1.22
C VAL A 556 8.88 -9.22 0.04
N TRP A 557 8.35 -8.10 0.54
CA TRP A 557 7.46 -8.06 1.70
C TRP A 557 6.17 -8.86 1.47
N ARG A 558 5.70 -9.01 0.23
CA ARG A 558 4.51 -9.80 -0.12
C ARG A 558 4.69 -11.30 0.06
N HIS A 559 5.93 -11.80 0.03
CA HIS A 559 6.27 -13.23 0.18
C HIS A 559 7.12 -13.53 1.42
N THR A 560 7.31 -12.53 2.31
CA THR A 560 8.10 -12.67 3.55
C THR A 560 7.23 -13.02 4.76
N ILE A 561 7.71 -13.95 5.59
CA ILE A 561 7.20 -14.26 6.94
C ILE A 561 8.33 -14.07 7.96
N VAL A 562 8.05 -13.44 9.10
CA VAL A 562 9.03 -13.31 10.21
C VAL A 562 9.10 -14.62 11.00
N LEU A 563 10.27 -15.26 11.04
CA LEU A 563 10.50 -16.51 11.75
C LEU A 563 11.29 -16.27 13.04
N PHE A 564 10.59 -16.25 14.17
CA PHE A 564 11.21 -16.09 15.46
C PHE A 564 11.91 -17.39 15.91
N THR A 565 13.21 -17.33 16.12
CA THR A 565 14.03 -18.46 16.58
C THR A 565 14.35 -18.37 18.08
N CYS A 566 14.70 -19.52 18.66
CA CYS A 566 14.85 -19.70 20.11
C CYS A 566 13.51 -19.49 20.85
N GLY A 567 12.45 -20.15 20.36
CA GLY A 567 11.10 -20.11 20.97
C GLY A 567 11.04 -20.50 22.44
N ASP A 568 11.99 -21.31 22.91
CA ASP A 568 12.24 -21.63 24.32
C ASP A 568 12.40 -20.38 25.20
N ARG A 569 13.01 -19.31 24.66
CA ARG A 569 13.31 -18.06 25.37
C ARG A 569 12.08 -17.25 25.75
N LEU A 570 10.91 -17.52 25.15
CA LEU A 570 9.66 -16.87 25.54
C LEU A 570 9.19 -17.28 26.95
N GLN A 571 9.59 -18.46 27.45
CA GLN A 571 9.19 -18.97 28.78
C GLN A 571 7.66 -18.85 29.04
N GLY A 572 6.90 -19.27 28.02
CA GLY A 572 5.44 -19.22 27.98
C GLY A 572 4.82 -17.86 27.64
N THR A 573 5.60 -16.79 27.46
CA THR A 573 5.12 -15.46 27.07
C THR A 573 4.61 -15.46 25.63
N PRO A 574 3.43 -14.90 25.32
CA PRO A 574 2.95 -14.79 23.93
C PRO A 574 3.88 -13.93 23.07
N VAL A 575 4.14 -14.33 21.83
CA VAL A 575 5.08 -13.61 20.93
C VAL A 575 4.55 -12.23 20.54
N GLU A 576 3.24 -12.03 20.56
CA GLU A 576 2.59 -10.73 20.36
C GLU A 576 2.99 -9.77 21.48
N GLN A 577 3.02 -10.25 22.72
CA GLN A 577 3.47 -9.46 23.88
C GLN A 577 4.98 -9.20 23.82
N PHE A 578 5.77 -10.12 23.26
CA PHE A 578 7.19 -9.88 22.98
C PHE A 578 7.37 -8.75 21.96
N ILE A 579 6.64 -8.79 20.83
CA ILE A 579 6.65 -7.76 19.77
C ILE A 579 6.19 -6.40 20.32
N GLU A 580 5.11 -6.37 21.11
CA GLU A 580 4.66 -5.18 21.84
C GLU A 580 5.76 -4.63 22.76
N SER A 581 6.42 -5.48 23.55
CA SER A 581 7.43 -5.08 24.54
C SER A 581 8.77 -4.61 23.96
N LYS A 582 9.14 -5.08 22.77
CA LYS A 582 10.42 -4.77 22.11
C LYS A 582 10.40 -3.45 21.32
N GLY A 583 9.28 -2.73 21.33
CA GLY A 583 9.18 -1.38 20.76
C GLY A 583 8.75 -1.32 19.29
N LYS A 584 8.72 -0.09 18.77
CA LYS A 584 8.07 0.25 17.50
C LYS A 584 8.76 -0.38 16.28
N ASP A 585 10.06 -0.60 16.35
CA ASP A 585 10.86 -1.07 15.21
C ASP A 585 10.57 -2.54 14.85
N LEU A 586 10.34 -3.40 15.86
CA LEU A 586 9.92 -4.77 15.63
C LEU A 586 8.43 -4.85 15.23
N GLN A 587 7.59 -3.99 15.80
CA GLN A 587 6.18 -3.85 15.40
C GLN A 587 6.07 -3.45 13.91
N TRP A 588 6.82 -2.42 13.49
CA TRP A 588 6.90 -1.96 12.11
C TRP A 588 7.34 -3.07 11.16
N LEU A 589 8.31 -3.92 11.54
CA LEU A 589 8.76 -5.02 10.69
C LEU A 589 7.68 -6.10 10.52
N VAL A 590 6.97 -6.42 11.60
CA VAL A 590 5.85 -7.37 11.57
C VAL A 590 4.67 -6.80 10.77
N GLU A 591 4.34 -5.52 10.92
CA GLU A 591 3.34 -4.80 10.11
C GLU A 591 3.72 -4.76 8.62
N LYS A 592 4.99 -4.49 8.29
CA LYS A 592 5.53 -4.54 6.91
C LYS A 592 5.40 -5.93 6.30
N CYS A 593 5.61 -6.98 7.09
CA CYS A 593 5.31 -8.36 6.71
C CYS A 593 3.81 -8.70 6.76
N GLY A 594 2.90 -7.73 6.85
CA GLY A 594 1.45 -7.96 6.84
C GLY A 594 0.96 -8.77 8.05
N ASN A 595 1.62 -8.63 9.19
CA ASN A 595 1.41 -9.40 10.43
C ASN A 595 1.64 -10.92 10.32
N ARG A 596 2.40 -11.39 9.32
CA ARG A 596 2.79 -12.81 9.19
C ARG A 596 4.06 -13.10 9.99
N TYR A 597 3.91 -13.91 11.03
CA TYR A 597 5.03 -14.45 11.80
C TYR A 597 4.76 -15.89 12.29
N HIS A 598 5.83 -16.59 12.64
CA HIS A 598 5.82 -17.92 13.25
C HIS A 598 6.96 -18.02 14.28
N VAL A 599 6.83 -18.88 15.30
CA VAL A 599 7.84 -19.10 16.35
C VAL A 599 8.31 -20.55 16.28
N LEU A 600 9.61 -20.76 16.02
CA LEU A 600 10.19 -22.08 15.84
C LEU A 600 11.13 -22.42 17.01
N ASN A 601 10.82 -23.50 17.72
CA ASN A 601 11.62 -24.00 18.83
C ASN A 601 12.66 -25.03 18.35
N ASN A 602 13.82 -24.51 17.95
CA ASN A 602 15.00 -25.28 17.52
C ASN A 602 15.46 -26.36 18.51
N MET A 603 15.08 -26.27 19.79
CA MET A 603 15.45 -27.23 20.83
C MET A 603 14.49 -28.44 20.89
N ASN A 604 13.27 -28.33 20.35
CA ASN A 604 12.28 -29.42 20.33
C ASN A 604 12.03 -29.91 18.89
N ARG A 605 13.06 -30.47 18.26
CA ARG A 605 12.99 -30.93 16.86
C ARG A 605 12.01 -32.11 16.62
N SER A 606 11.61 -32.80 17.69
CA SER A 606 10.60 -33.85 17.70
C SER A 606 9.17 -33.34 17.48
N ASP A 607 8.90 -32.06 17.76
CA ASP A 607 7.59 -31.44 17.51
C ASP A 607 7.45 -31.06 16.04
N THR A 608 6.66 -31.86 15.31
CA THR A 608 6.32 -31.64 13.90
C THR A 608 5.15 -30.68 13.70
N THR A 609 4.46 -30.28 14.77
CA THR A 609 3.28 -29.38 14.68
C THR A 609 3.69 -27.96 14.32
N GLN A 610 4.75 -27.41 14.94
CA GLN A 610 5.34 -26.13 14.56
C GLN A 610 5.69 -26.07 13.06
N VAL A 611 6.30 -27.11 12.50
CA VAL A 611 6.61 -27.16 11.07
C VAL A 611 5.32 -27.19 10.23
N THR A 612 4.33 -27.99 10.64
CA THR A 612 3.04 -28.08 9.93
C THR A 612 2.30 -26.74 9.93
N GLU A 613 2.23 -26.04 11.05
CA GLU A 613 1.64 -24.69 11.16
C GLU A 613 2.41 -23.64 10.33
N LEU A 614 3.73 -23.76 10.22
CA LEU A 614 4.55 -22.89 9.36
C LEU A 614 4.22 -23.12 7.87
N LEU A 615 4.05 -24.37 7.44
CA LEU A 615 3.68 -24.70 6.07
C LEU A 615 2.26 -24.24 5.73
N GLU A 616 1.31 -24.37 6.66
CA GLU A 616 -0.06 -23.85 6.46
C GLU A 616 -0.07 -22.31 6.33
N LYS A 617 0.74 -21.58 7.12
CA LYS A 617 0.93 -20.12 6.96
C LYS A 617 1.57 -19.74 5.62
N ILE A 618 2.43 -20.60 5.05
CA ILE A 618 3.00 -20.42 3.71
C ILE A 618 1.92 -20.66 2.64
N GLU A 619 1.10 -21.70 2.77
CA GLU A 619 -0.04 -21.97 1.86
C GLU A 619 -1.05 -20.81 1.85
N GLU A 620 -1.42 -20.26 3.03
CA GLU A 620 -2.28 -19.08 3.13
C GLU A 620 -1.66 -17.83 2.48
N MET A 621 -0.34 -17.64 2.62
CA MET A 621 0.39 -16.54 2.00
C MET A 621 0.46 -16.65 0.47
N VAL A 622 0.72 -17.85 -0.05
CA VAL A 622 0.72 -18.11 -1.50
C VAL A 622 -0.69 -17.94 -2.07
N ALA A 623 -1.73 -18.36 -1.34
CA ALA A 623 -3.13 -18.09 -1.69
C ALA A 623 -3.47 -16.60 -1.76
N ALA A 624 -2.94 -15.78 -0.84
CA ALA A 624 -3.11 -14.33 -0.84
C ALA A 624 -2.37 -13.62 -1.98
N ASN A 625 -1.38 -14.27 -2.60
CA ASN A 625 -0.69 -13.80 -3.81
C ASN A 625 -1.12 -14.59 -5.07
N SER A 626 -2.39 -15.02 -5.12
CA SER A 626 -3.02 -15.70 -6.27
C SER A 626 -2.36 -17.01 -6.73
N GLY A 627 -1.43 -17.58 -5.95
CA GLY A 627 -0.66 -18.77 -6.32
C GLY A 627 0.74 -18.49 -6.89
N HIS A 628 1.13 -17.22 -7.08
CA HIS A 628 2.45 -16.87 -7.63
C HIS A 628 3.56 -17.05 -6.58
N CYS A 629 4.67 -17.65 -7.01
CA CYS A 629 5.94 -17.58 -6.31
C CYS A 629 6.50 -16.15 -6.31
N PHE A 630 7.58 -15.95 -5.56
CA PHE A 630 8.34 -14.72 -5.57
C PHE A 630 9.35 -14.73 -6.72
N GLU A 631 9.36 -13.67 -7.53
CA GLU A 631 10.22 -13.55 -8.71
C GLU A 631 11.04 -12.26 -8.62
N ILE A 632 12.31 -12.33 -9.02
CA ILE A 632 13.21 -11.18 -9.13
C ILE A 632 13.38 -10.89 -10.62
N GLY A 633 13.02 -9.69 -11.07
CA GLY A 633 13.35 -9.24 -12.41
C GLY A 633 14.88 -9.12 -12.59
N GLU A 634 15.38 -9.48 -13.76
CA GLU A 634 16.81 -9.73 -14.08
C GLU A 634 17.71 -8.47 -14.14
N LYS A 635 17.60 -7.59 -13.14
CA LYS A 635 18.22 -6.25 -13.09
C LYS A 635 19.09 -6.02 -11.85
N ILE A 636 18.74 -6.59 -10.69
CA ILE A 636 19.23 -6.13 -9.36
C ILE A 636 20.65 -6.60 -8.98
N VAL A 637 21.34 -7.37 -9.81
CA VAL A 637 22.67 -7.91 -9.45
C VAL A 637 23.78 -6.84 -9.46
N GLN A 638 23.60 -5.71 -10.17
CA GLN A 638 24.75 -4.88 -10.59
C GLN A 638 24.83 -3.44 -10.03
N GLU A 639 23.78 -2.90 -9.41
CA GLU A 639 23.70 -1.46 -9.05
C GLU A 639 24.56 -0.98 -7.83
N ASP A 640 25.49 -1.76 -7.28
CA ASP A 640 26.11 -1.46 -5.96
C ASP A 640 27.44 -0.67 -5.98
N GLU A 641 27.96 -0.23 -7.13
CA GLU A 641 29.26 0.50 -7.20
C GLU A 641 29.16 2.01 -7.51
N GLU A 642 28.08 2.52 -8.14
CA GLU A 642 28.03 3.94 -8.57
C GLU A 642 27.71 4.93 -7.44
N THR A 643 27.07 4.49 -6.34
CA THR A 643 26.64 5.37 -5.22
C THR A 643 27.78 5.97 -4.37
N SER A 644 29.03 5.87 -4.83
CA SER A 644 30.24 6.36 -4.14
C SER A 644 30.84 7.63 -4.76
N ARG A 645 30.23 8.22 -5.81
CA ARG A 645 30.82 9.35 -6.57
C ARG A 645 30.00 10.65 -6.57
N GLU A 646 28.70 10.60 -6.30
CA GLU A 646 27.78 11.75 -6.48
C GLU A 646 28.02 12.93 -5.51
N ASP A 647 28.69 12.70 -4.38
CA ASP A 647 29.02 13.75 -3.39
C ASP A 647 30.12 14.73 -3.86
N ALA A 648 30.79 14.46 -4.99
CA ALA A 648 31.92 15.26 -5.47
C ALA A 648 31.58 16.34 -6.53
N GLU A 649 30.50 16.19 -7.30
CA GLU A 649 30.36 16.91 -8.59
C GLU A 649 29.49 18.19 -8.54
N LYS A 650 28.90 18.55 -7.40
CA LYS A 650 27.93 19.67 -7.29
C LYS A 650 28.53 21.08 -7.32
N SER A 651 29.70 21.29 -7.95
CA SER A 651 30.44 22.57 -7.82
C SER A 651 31.18 23.11 -9.05
N HIS A 652 30.71 22.92 -10.29
CA HIS A 652 30.82 23.95 -11.34
C HIS A 652 29.80 23.76 -12.48
N ASN A 653 29.40 24.87 -13.13
CA ASN A 653 28.42 24.90 -14.22
C ASN A 653 28.72 26.11 -15.16
N GLN A 654 28.23 26.07 -16.40
CA GLN A 654 28.35 27.10 -17.46
C GLN A 654 29.79 27.22 -18.08
N LYS A 655 30.01 27.48 -19.39
CA LYS A 655 29.23 28.25 -20.39
C LYS A 655 29.55 27.86 -21.86
N THR A 656 28.50 27.78 -22.69
CA THR A 656 28.32 28.22 -24.11
C THR A 656 29.39 28.05 -25.23
N LEU A 657 28.89 27.51 -26.36
CA LEU A 657 29.16 27.70 -27.81
C LEU A 657 29.62 29.14 -28.24
N PRO A 658 30.16 29.41 -29.48
CA PRO A 658 29.82 28.84 -30.82
C PRO A 658 31.05 28.59 -31.78
N GLY A 659 30.94 28.23 -33.08
CA GLY A 659 29.84 27.85 -33.99
C GLY A 659 30.22 27.98 -35.50
N HIS A 660 29.29 27.66 -36.42
CA HIS A 660 29.39 27.66 -37.91
C HIS A 660 30.29 26.56 -38.53
N CYS A 661 30.01 25.92 -39.68
CA CYS A 661 28.81 25.68 -40.51
C CYS A 661 29.22 24.64 -41.61
N VAL A 662 28.46 24.18 -42.64
CA VAL A 662 27.11 24.34 -43.25
C VAL A 662 26.82 23.01 -44.01
N SER A 663 25.61 22.57 -44.38
CA SER A 663 24.24 22.83 -43.89
C SER A 663 23.22 21.90 -44.60
N PHE A 664 22.72 20.85 -43.94
CA PHE A 664 21.34 20.37 -44.14
C PHE A 664 20.77 19.88 -42.79
N TRP A 665 20.58 20.84 -41.90
CA TRP A 665 19.89 20.67 -40.62
C TRP A 665 18.78 21.72 -40.59
N MET A 666 17.55 21.31 -40.33
CA MET A 666 16.47 22.20 -39.90
C MET A 666 16.28 21.99 -38.40
N GLU A 667 16.95 22.87 -37.65
CA GLU A 667 16.47 23.52 -36.43
C GLU A 667 15.43 22.76 -35.58
N ASP A 668 15.87 22.14 -34.49
CA ASP A 668 15.00 21.77 -33.34
C ASP A 668 14.45 23.02 -32.58
N GLU A 669 14.49 24.21 -33.19
CA GLU A 669 13.73 25.40 -32.79
C GLU A 669 12.32 25.41 -33.42
N ASP A 670 12.11 24.73 -34.56
CA ASP A 670 10.85 24.67 -35.34
C ASP A 670 9.62 24.11 -34.59
N ASN A 671 9.81 23.60 -33.37
CA ASN A 671 8.73 22.99 -32.58
C ASN A 671 8.30 23.87 -31.39
N LEU A 672 8.84 25.09 -31.25
CA LEU A 672 8.28 26.13 -30.40
C LEU A 672 7.06 26.75 -31.07
N CYS A 673 6.00 27.03 -30.30
CA CYS A 673 5.00 28.00 -30.75
C CYS A 673 5.71 29.35 -30.99
N ALA A 674 5.47 30.01 -32.11
CA ALA A 674 6.40 31.00 -32.71
C ALA A 674 6.79 32.24 -31.86
N ASP A 675 6.12 32.46 -30.72
CA ASP A 675 6.41 33.54 -29.76
C ASP A 675 6.72 33.01 -28.33
N ALA A 676 7.07 31.72 -28.16
CA ALA A 676 7.17 31.07 -26.84
C ALA A 676 8.60 30.80 -26.34
N GLU A 677 8.87 31.10 -25.07
CA GLU A 677 10.15 30.85 -24.40
C GLU A 677 10.26 29.40 -23.89
N GLY A 678 11.21 28.64 -24.44
CA GLY A 678 11.40 27.23 -24.07
C GLY A 678 12.11 27.03 -22.72
N PHE A 679 11.44 26.46 -21.71
CA PHE A 679 11.98 26.20 -20.36
C PHE A 679 12.12 24.70 -20.02
N VAL A 680 12.84 24.39 -18.93
CA VAL A 680 12.89 23.04 -18.32
C VAL A 680 12.37 23.15 -16.88
N PRO A 681 11.36 22.35 -16.46
CA PRO A 681 10.83 22.41 -15.11
C PRO A 681 11.78 21.77 -14.08
N GLU A 682 11.69 22.24 -12.85
CA GLU A 682 12.25 21.57 -11.68
C GLU A 682 11.42 20.31 -11.35
N MET A 683 12.07 19.19 -11.06
CA MET A 683 11.42 17.95 -10.67
C MET A 683 11.31 17.87 -9.15
N ILE A 684 10.09 17.74 -8.62
CA ILE A 684 9.85 17.52 -7.18
C ILE A 684 9.44 16.07 -6.94
N GLU A 685 10.28 15.34 -6.22
CA GLU A 685 9.96 14.01 -5.73
C GLU A 685 9.04 14.08 -4.51
N HIS A 686 7.83 13.53 -4.62
CA HIS A 686 6.99 13.21 -3.47
C HIS A 686 6.88 11.70 -3.29
N LYS A 687 6.57 11.25 -2.07
CA LYS A 687 6.59 9.83 -1.65
C LYS A 687 5.56 8.91 -2.33
N THR A 688 4.89 9.37 -3.39
CA THR A 688 3.88 8.63 -4.17
C THR A 688 3.89 8.99 -5.66
N ASN A 689 3.93 10.29 -6.02
CA ASN A 689 3.98 10.80 -7.40
C ASN A 689 5.05 11.90 -7.51
N ASN A 690 5.54 12.16 -8.72
CA ASN A 690 6.42 13.30 -9.03
C ASN A 690 5.61 14.49 -9.57
N TYR A 691 6.15 15.71 -9.42
CA TYR A 691 5.62 16.94 -10.01
C TYR A 691 6.71 17.67 -10.82
N HIS A 692 6.29 18.38 -11.86
CA HIS A 692 7.03 19.40 -12.57
C HIS A 692 6.69 20.78 -11.97
N ARG A 693 7.70 21.63 -11.75
CA ARG A 693 7.57 22.99 -11.23
C ARG A 693 8.19 23.99 -12.19
N PHE A 694 7.47 25.07 -12.48
CA PHE A 694 7.95 26.18 -13.30
C PHE A 694 7.72 27.51 -12.60
N GLN A 695 8.81 28.21 -12.28
CA GLN A 695 8.76 29.58 -11.80
C GLN A 695 8.81 30.54 -12.99
N CYS A 696 7.66 31.05 -13.37
CA CYS A 696 7.50 32.04 -14.43
C CYS A 696 8.01 33.42 -13.96
N PRO A 697 8.93 34.08 -14.68
CA PRO A 697 9.51 35.36 -14.26
C PRO A 697 8.68 36.60 -14.62
N HIS A 698 7.90 36.56 -15.70
CA HIS A 698 7.11 37.69 -16.24
C HIS A 698 6.01 37.19 -17.18
N ALA A 699 5.11 38.08 -17.61
CA ALA A 699 4.10 37.77 -18.62
C ALA A 699 4.73 37.25 -19.92
N GLY A 700 4.05 36.33 -20.62
CA GLY A 700 4.54 35.73 -21.87
C GLY A 700 4.08 34.28 -22.05
N ARG A 701 4.44 33.68 -23.20
CA ARG A 701 4.23 32.25 -23.48
C ARG A 701 5.49 31.45 -23.13
N PHE A 702 5.34 30.35 -22.42
CA PHE A 702 6.45 29.52 -21.97
C PHE A 702 6.20 28.04 -22.30
N GLN A 703 7.09 27.41 -23.07
CA GLN A 703 6.94 26.03 -23.53
C GLN A 703 7.87 25.08 -22.77
N CYS A 704 7.32 24.00 -22.20
CA CYS A 704 8.11 22.98 -21.52
C CYS A 704 8.85 22.08 -22.52
N ARG A 705 10.18 22.07 -22.48
CA ARG A 705 11.04 21.20 -23.32
C ARG A 705 10.94 19.70 -23.00
N LEU A 706 10.23 19.30 -21.94
CA LEU A 706 10.04 17.89 -21.57
C LEU A 706 8.68 17.34 -22.01
N THR A 707 7.62 18.15 -21.93
CA THR A 707 6.23 17.71 -22.15
C THR A 707 5.51 18.43 -23.29
N ASN A 708 6.12 19.45 -23.89
CA ASN A 708 5.54 20.33 -24.92
C ASN A 708 4.21 21.01 -24.54
N LEU A 709 3.89 21.14 -23.24
CA LEU A 709 2.86 22.10 -22.81
C LEU A 709 3.38 23.54 -22.98
N VAL A 710 2.55 24.44 -23.52
CA VAL A 710 2.78 25.89 -23.45
C VAL A 710 1.79 26.53 -22.49
N PHE A 711 2.30 27.39 -21.62
CA PHE A 711 1.55 28.19 -20.66
C PHE A 711 1.64 29.67 -21.05
N GLU A 712 0.51 30.34 -21.29
CA GLU A 712 0.48 31.80 -21.51
C GLU A 712 0.11 32.53 -20.21
N MET A 713 1.09 33.23 -19.64
CA MET A 713 1.08 33.78 -18.29
C MET A 713 0.75 35.27 -18.29
N GLU A 714 -0.12 35.74 -17.38
CA GLU A 714 -0.40 37.18 -17.21
C GLU A 714 0.73 37.96 -16.54
N GLY A 715 1.65 37.25 -15.89
CA GLY A 715 2.69 37.84 -15.07
C GLY A 715 3.57 36.77 -14.41
N LYS A 716 4.39 37.20 -13.47
CA LYS A 716 5.19 36.30 -12.63
C LYS A 716 4.27 35.35 -11.84
N GLY A 717 4.62 34.08 -11.75
CA GLY A 717 3.86 33.06 -11.00
C GLY A 717 4.61 31.73 -10.88
N GLU A 718 4.03 30.75 -10.20
CA GLU A 718 4.59 29.41 -10.03
C GLU A 718 3.58 28.35 -10.46
N VAL A 719 3.83 27.70 -11.60
CA VAL A 719 3.01 26.61 -12.12
C VAL A 719 3.53 25.28 -11.55
N LEU A 720 2.66 24.48 -10.96
CA LEU A 720 2.92 23.08 -10.60
C LEU A 720 2.04 22.19 -11.47
N TYR A 721 2.62 21.17 -12.11
CA TYR A 721 1.82 20.18 -12.83
C TYR A 721 2.41 18.79 -12.77
N ARG A 722 1.61 17.76 -13.03
CA ARG A 722 2.09 16.40 -13.28
C ARG A 722 1.30 15.75 -14.41
N ILE A 723 1.87 14.70 -14.98
CA ILE A 723 1.13 13.73 -15.78
C ILE A 723 0.49 12.73 -14.79
N ASP A 724 -0.79 12.41 -15.01
CA ASP A 724 -1.56 11.48 -14.17
C ASP A 724 -2.12 10.31 -15.02
N SER A 725 -2.71 9.33 -14.35
CA SER A 725 -3.08 8.04 -14.92
C SER A 725 -4.54 7.97 -15.40
N TRP A 726 -4.72 7.47 -16.62
CA TRP A 726 -6.02 7.08 -17.18
C TRP A 726 -6.69 5.90 -16.43
N ASP A 727 -5.97 5.23 -15.52
CA ASP A 727 -6.45 4.16 -14.62
C ASP A 727 -7.47 4.63 -13.55
N THR A 728 -7.69 5.94 -13.44
CA THR A 728 -8.75 6.49 -12.59
C THR A 728 -10.13 6.32 -13.26
N ASN A 729 -11.23 6.41 -12.49
CA ASN A 729 -12.61 6.23 -13.00
C ASN A 729 -13.11 7.41 -13.88
N VAL A 730 -12.19 8.03 -14.61
CA VAL A 730 -12.32 9.25 -15.44
C VAL A 730 -12.90 8.91 -16.82
N LEU A 731 -12.53 7.76 -17.40
CA LEU A 731 -13.02 7.27 -18.69
C LEU A 731 -14.54 7.01 -18.70
N ASP A 732 -15.12 6.65 -17.55
CA ASP A 732 -16.55 6.30 -17.36
C ASP A 732 -17.53 7.43 -17.76
N GLY A 733 -17.05 8.67 -17.92
CA GLY A 733 -17.83 9.84 -18.32
C GLY A 733 -17.77 10.20 -19.81
N LEU A 734 -16.81 9.68 -20.57
CA LEU A 734 -16.46 10.21 -21.90
C LEU A 734 -17.31 9.70 -23.09
N GLY A 735 -18.10 8.64 -22.89
CA GLY A 735 -19.14 8.21 -23.85
C GLY A 735 -18.59 7.71 -25.19
N GLN A 736 -18.64 8.54 -26.24
CA GLN A 736 -18.14 8.24 -27.59
C GLN A 736 -16.81 8.95 -27.92
N MET A 737 -16.10 9.43 -26.90
CA MET A 737 -14.78 10.06 -27.04
C MET A 737 -13.67 9.09 -26.63
N LYS A 738 -12.53 9.14 -27.32
CA LYS A 738 -11.28 8.49 -26.92
C LYS A 738 -10.26 9.52 -26.43
N SER A 739 -9.26 9.07 -25.68
CA SER A 739 -8.04 9.85 -25.37
C SER A 739 -7.26 10.18 -26.65
N ALA A 740 -6.71 11.39 -26.71
CA ALA A 740 -5.83 11.89 -27.77
C ALA A 740 -4.52 12.52 -27.24
N GLY A 741 -4.23 12.34 -25.95
CA GLY A 741 -3.01 12.78 -25.29
C GLY A 741 -2.92 12.33 -23.83
N PRO A 742 -1.84 12.71 -23.11
CA PRO A 742 -1.73 12.50 -21.68
C PRO A 742 -2.79 13.24 -20.85
N LEU A 743 -3.01 12.78 -19.63
CA LEU A 743 -3.82 13.45 -18.59
C LEU A 743 -2.89 14.33 -17.74
N TYR A 744 -3.17 15.63 -17.63
CA TYR A 744 -2.33 16.61 -16.93
C TYR A 744 -3.08 17.23 -15.75
N ASP A 745 -2.59 17.07 -14.52
CA ASP A 745 -3.05 17.84 -13.34
C ASP A 745 -2.23 19.13 -13.25
N ILE A 746 -2.87 20.29 -13.40
CA ILE A 746 -2.20 21.61 -13.50
C ILE A 746 -2.77 22.56 -12.44
N ASP A 747 -1.89 23.18 -11.66
CA ASP A 747 -2.18 24.15 -10.59
C ASP A 747 -1.21 25.35 -10.71
N CYS A 748 -1.58 26.53 -10.19
CA CYS A 748 -0.76 27.73 -10.29
C CYS A 748 -0.89 28.65 -9.08
N PHE A 749 0.25 29.09 -8.56
CA PHE A 749 0.37 29.94 -7.38
C PHE A 749 0.91 31.31 -7.76
N GLU A 750 0.39 32.36 -7.11
CA GLU A 750 0.80 33.78 -7.26
C GLU A 750 0.58 34.44 -8.65
N GLY A 751 0.15 33.72 -9.69
CA GLY A 751 -0.19 34.31 -11.00
C GLY A 751 -1.28 33.55 -11.78
N SER A 752 -1.93 34.24 -12.71
CA SER A 752 -2.93 33.67 -13.63
C SER A 752 -2.26 33.09 -14.89
N ILE A 753 -2.77 31.95 -15.37
CA ILE A 753 -2.50 31.44 -16.71
C ILE A 753 -3.75 31.72 -17.55
N ASN A 754 -3.62 32.42 -18.68
CA ASN A 754 -4.76 32.77 -19.53
C ASN A 754 -5.07 31.68 -20.56
N TYR A 755 -4.05 31.07 -21.17
CA TYR A 755 -4.22 30.04 -22.19
C TYR A 755 -3.30 28.83 -21.96
N LEU A 756 -3.80 27.64 -22.28
CA LEU A 756 -3.04 26.40 -22.37
C LEU A 756 -3.00 25.90 -23.81
N TYR A 757 -1.82 25.42 -24.19
CA TYR A 757 -1.54 24.80 -25.47
C TYR A 757 -1.20 23.33 -25.20
N PHE A 758 -2.13 22.42 -25.53
CA PHE A 758 -1.95 20.98 -25.32
C PHE A 758 -1.40 20.31 -26.59
N PRO A 759 -0.26 19.60 -26.52
CA PRO A 759 0.35 18.98 -27.69
C PRO A 759 -0.47 17.77 -28.16
N HIS A 760 -0.81 17.71 -29.46
CA HIS A 760 -1.51 16.59 -30.09
C HIS A 760 -0.68 15.88 -31.16
N CYS A 761 -1.11 14.68 -31.50
CA CYS A 761 -0.53 13.86 -32.57
C CYS A 761 -1.41 13.79 -33.84
N GLU A 762 -2.64 14.31 -33.82
CA GLU A 762 -3.54 14.25 -34.99
C GLU A 762 -2.95 15.00 -36.19
N ILE A 763 -3.08 14.41 -37.39
CA ILE A 763 -2.81 15.09 -38.64
C ILE A 763 -4.09 15.82 -39.07
N LEU A 764 -4.02 17.15 -39.15
CA LEU A 764 -5.21 17.95 -39.45
C LEU A 764 -5.74 17.66 -40.86
N THR A 765 -7.02 17.30 -40.89
CA THR A 765 -7.87 17.11 -42.06
C THR A 765 -9.25 17.65 -41.70
N ASP A 766 -10.11 17.90 -42.71
CA ASP A 766 -11.46 18.48 -42.56
C ASP A 766 -12.44 17.65 -41.68
N GLN A 767 -11.97 16.59 -41.04
CA GLN A 767 -12.73 15.57 -40.32
C GLN A 767 -12.17 15.28 -38.90
N ALA A 768 -11.09 15.97 -38.49
CA ALA A 768 -10.40 15.74 -37.21
C ALA A 768 -10.93 16.65 -36.08
N GLU A 769 -11.97 16.22 -35.37
CA GLU A 769 -12.51 16.95 -34.22
C GLU A 769 -11.80 16.60 -32.90
N LEU A 770 -10.93 17.51 -32.43
CA LEU A 770 -10.30 17.51 -31.11
C LEU A 770 -11.05 18.41 -30.11
N ALA A 771 -11.02 18.04 -28.83
CA ALA A 771 -11.46 18.87 -27.72
C ALA A 771 -10.64 18.61 -26.44
N VAL A 772 -10.78 19.48 -25.43
CA VAL A 772 -10.13 19.28 -24.11
C VAL A 772 -11.20 18.91 -23.07
N ALA A 773 -11.03 17.76 -22.44
CA ALA A 773 -11.78 17.36 -21.25
C ALA A 773 -11.15 18.00 -20.01
N HIS A 774 -11.93 18.79 -19.26
CA HIS A 774 -11.51 19.45 -18.03
C HIS A 774 -12.31 18.91 -16.83
N PHE A 775 -11.62 18.45 -15.78
CA PHE A 775 -12.19 17.66 -14.70
C PHE A 775 -12.26 18.43 -13.36
N THR A 776 -13.12 19.44 -13.28
CA THR A 776 -13.24 20.32 -12.11
C THR A 776 -14.06 19.71 -10.97
N SER A 777 -13.39 19.31 -9.87
CA SER A 777 -14.02 19.01 -8.57
C SER A 777 -15.29 18.12 -8.61
N GLY A 778 -15.31 17.12 -9.50
CA GLY A 778 -16.41 16.16 -9.67
C GLY A 778 -17.23 16.32 -10.96
N ASN A 779 -17.02 17.38 -11.75
CA ASN A 779 -17.59 17.56 -13.08
C ASN A 779 -16.58 17.20 -14.18
N LEU A 780 -17.11 16.88 -15.36
CA LEU A 780 -16.39 16.84 -16.64
C LEU A 780 -17.01 17.92 -17.53
N GLU A 781 -16.22 18.93 -17.87
CA GLU A 781 -16.51 19.92 -18.90
C GLU A 781 -15.75 19.52 -20.18
N ILE A 782 -16.39 19.65 -21.35
CA ILE A 782 -15.71 19.52 -22.64
C ILE A 782 -15.55 20.93 -23.19
N ILE A 783 -14.30 21.40 -23.22
CA ILE A 783 -13.91 22.70 -23.74
C ILE A 783 -13.63 22.52 -25.23
N GLU A 784 -14.39 23.22 -26.07
CA GLU A 784 -14.12 23.34 -27.49
C GLU A 784 -12.85 24.22 -27.68
N PRO A 785 -11.91 23.85 -28.56
CA PRO A 785 -10.72 24.65 -28.81
C PRO A 785 -11.04 26.05 -29.33
N LEU A 786 -10.24 27.04 -28.94
CA LEU A 786 -10.23 28.34 -29.59
C LEU A 786 -9.58 28.25 -30.98
N GLU A 787 -8.51 27.46 -31.05
CA GLU A 787 -7.74 27.18 -32.25
C GLU A 787 -7.09 25.80 -32.12
N VAL A 788 -6.93 25.10 -33.24
CA VAL A 788 -6.12 23.88 -33.33
C VAL A 788 -5.08 24.10 -34.41
N THR A 789 -3.81 24.12 -33.99
CA THR A 789 -2.64 24.28 -34.87
C THR A 789 -2.16 22.91 -35.36
N ASN A 790 -1.06 22.83 -36.11
CA ASN A 790 -0.49 21.54 -36.52
C ASN A 790 0.12 20.71 -35.37
N THR A 791 0.30 21.32 -34.18
CA THR A 791 1.01 20.70 -33.04
C THR A 791 0.30 20.86 -31.70
N HIS A 792 -0.47 21.94 -31.50
CA HIS A 792 -1.14 22.26 -30.23
C HIS A 792 -2.62 22.65 -30.40
N VAL A 793 -3.44 22.17 -29.45
CA VAL A 793 -4.81 22.61 -29.20
C VAL A 793 -4.79 23.74 -28.18
N ILE A 794 -5.42 24.87 -28.50
CA ILE A 794 -5.38 26.10 -27.68
C ILE A 794 -6.73 26.28 -26.97
N ILE A 795 -6.71 26.45 -25.65
CA ILE A 795 -7.89 26.82 -24.84
C ILE A 795 -7.61 28.02 -23.93
N ALA A 796 -8.64 28.83 -23.66
CA ALA A 796 -8.62 29.77 -22.54
C ALA A 796 -8.97 29.04 -21.23
N ILE A 797 -8.30 29.39 -20.14
CA ILE A 797 -8.59 28.84 -18.81
C ILE A 797 -9.65 29.69 -18.11
N ARG A 798 -10.38 29.07 -17.17
CA ARG A 798 -11.23 29.75 -16.18
C ARG A 798 -10.97 29.25 -14.76
N ASP A 799 -10.77 27.94 -14.61
CA ASP A 799 -10.34 27.26 -13.40
C ASP A 799 -9.18 26.32 -13.73
N LEU A 800 -8.33 26.00 -12.75
CA LEU A 800 -7.20 25.07 -12.89
C LEU A 800 -7.48 23.75 -12.18
N SER A 801 -7.26 22.63 -12.88
CA SER A 801 -7.44 21.27 -12.37
C SER A 801 -6.81 20.24 -13.33
N ILE A 802 -7.42 19.06 -13.45
CA ILE A 802 -7.00 18.00 -14.36
C ILE A 802 -7.58 18.22 -15.77
N PHE A 803 -6.75 18.16 -16.81
CA PHE A 803 -7.08 18.31 -18.23
C PHE A 803 -6.63 17.10 -19.06
N ALA A 804 -7.36 16.76 -20.13
CA ALA A 804 -6.91 15.78 -21.13
C ALA A 804 -7.40 16.13 -22.54
N LEU A 805 -6.60 15.76 -23.56
CA LEU A 805 -7.04 15.79 -24.95
C LEU A 805 -7.93 14.60 -25.29
N ILE A 806 -9.02 14.86 -26.02
CA ILE A 806 -9.99 13.85 -26.46
C ILE A 806 -10.39 14.05 -27.93
N SER A 807 -10.81 12.97 -28.60
CA SER A 807 -11.32 12.99 -29.98
C SER A 807 -12.51 12.06 -30.18
N LYS A 808 -13.33 12.33 -31.22
CA LYS A 808 -14.50 11.51 -31.58
C LYS A 808 -14.09 10.19 -32.27
N ILE A 809 -14.81 9.10 -31.95
CA ILE A 809 -14.51 7.71 -32.37
C ILE A 809 -14.44 7.44 -33.90
N PHE A 810 -14.88 8.36 -34.76
CA PHE A 810 -15.27 8.03 -36.14
C PHE A 810 -14.16 7.86 -37.19
N PHE A 811 -12.89 8.18 -36.90
CA PHE A 811 -11.80 8.07 -37.90
C PHE A 811 -10.57 7.28 -37.43
N ALA A 812 -10.09 6.41 -38.31
CA ALA A 812 -8.83 5.68 -38.21
C ALA A 812 -7.83 6.21 -39.26
N GLY A 813 -7.54 7.50 -39.17
CA GLY A 813 -6.49 8.16 -39.98
C GLY A 813 -5.09 7.96 -39.37
N PRO A 814 -4.02 8.23 -40.13
CA PRO A 814 -2.66 8.28 -39.59
C PRO A 814 -2.51 9.43 -38.59
N ILE A 815 -1.65 9.22 -37.59
CA ILE A 815 -1.22 10.24 -36.62
C ILE A 815 0.30 10.38 -36.64
N ASN A 816 0.78 11.56 -36.25
CA ASN A 816 2.20 11.79 -35.97
C ASN A 816 2.62 10.95 -34.76
N ALA A 817 3.41 9.92 -35.03
CA ALA A 817 3.86 8.94 -34.05
C ALA A 817 5.38 9.02 -33.85
N GLN A 818 5.88 8.30 -32.85
CA GLN A 818 7.31 8.19 -32.56
C GLN A 818 7.72 6.73 -32.38
N VAL A 819 8.85 6.36 -32.99
CA VAL A 819 9.58 5.12 -32.72
C VAL A 819 10.66 5.42 -31.69
N LEU A 820 10.60 4.79 -30.52
CA LEU A 820 11.57 4.98 -29.45
C LEU A 820 12.36 3.70 -29.18
N PHE A 821 13.68 3.86 -29.02
CA PHE A 821 14.63 2.77 -28.85
C PHE A 821 15.26 2.83 -27.46
N PHE A 822 15.24 1.69 -26.77
CA PHE A 822 15.81 1.49 -25.44
C PHE A 822 16.63 0.20 -25.47
N TYR A 823 17.93 0.24 -25.16
CA TYR A 823 18.77 -0.96 -25.13
C TYR A 823 19.42 -1.19 -23.77
N LYS A 824 19.56 -2.46 -23.38
CA LYS A 824 20.26 -2.85 -22.16
C LYS A 824 21.76 -3.01 -22.47
N PRO A 825 22.67 -2.21 -21.87
CA PRO A 825 24.11 -2.38 -22.09
C PRO A 825 24.61 -3.72 -21.52
N VAL A 826 25.66 -4.29 -22.11
CA VAL A 826 26.15 -5.64 -21.78
C VAL A 826 27.10 -5.60 -20.59
N THR A 827 26.86 -6.50 -19.64
CA THR A 827 27.60 -6.62 -18.37
C THR A 827 27.84 -8.09 -18.00
N GLY A 828 28.36 -8.89 -18.95
CA GLY A 828 28.58 -10.32 -18.76
C GLY A 828 29.24 -11.04 -19.94
N VAL A 829 29.44 -12.35 -19.81
CA VAL A 829 30.22 -13.20 -20.74
C VAL A 829 29.46 -13.57 -22.04
N GLN A 830 28.25 -13.05 -22.23
CA GLN A 830 27.47 -13.24 -23.46
C GLN A 830 27.19 -11.89 -24.13
N ASN A 831 27.50 -11.76 -25.42
CA ASN A 831 27.36 -10.52 -26.19
C ASN A 831 25.92 -10.17 -26.59
N LEU A 832 24.91 -10.86 -26.03
CA LEU A 832 23.50 -10.63 -26.34
C LEU A 832 23.02 -9.30 -25.73
N ARG A 833 22.47 -8.42 -26.57
CA ARG A 833 21.90 -7.13 -26.18
C ARG A 833 20.39 -7.19 -26.34
N GLU A 834 19.66 -6.80 -25.31
CA GLU A 834 18.22 -6.62 -25.38
C GLU A 834 17.90 -5.21 -25.90
N MET A 835 17.09 -5.11 -26.95
CA MET A 835 16.68 -3.86 -27.59
C MET A 835 15.16 -3.80 -27.69
N HIS A 836 14.56 -2.86 -26.97
CA HIS A 836 13.12 -2.57 -26.95
C HIS A 836 12.82 -1.47 -27.97
N ILE A 837 11.78 -1.70 -28.77
CA ILE A 837 11.25 -0.78 -29.78
C ILE A 837 9.81 -0.46 -29.39
N HIS A 838 9.55 0.80 -29.07
CA HIS A 838 8.20 1.29 -28.75
C HIS A 838 7.64 2.05 -29.95
N LEU A 839 6.38 1.78 -30.29
CA LEU A 839 5.58 2.60 -31.21
C LEU A 839 4.58 3.37 -30.36
N LEU A 840 4.72 4.70 -30.25
CA LEU A 840 3.88 5.53 -29.40
C LEU A 840 3.34 6.77 -30.15
N PRO A 841 2.22 7.36 -29.73
CA PRO A 841 1.80 8.68 -30.20
C PRO A 841 2.89 9.75 -29.97
N GLY A 842 3.05 10.68 -30.91
CA GLY A 842 4.13 11.69 -30.88
C GLY A 842 4.03 12.72 -29.74
N ASN A 843 2.88 12.77 -29.04
CA ASN A 843 2.66 13.62 -27.87
C ASN A 843 2.81 12.88 -26.52
N VAL A 844 3.32 11.64 -26.51
CA VAL A 844 3.76 10.97 -25.28
C VAL A 844 5.15 11.50 -24.87
N PRO A 845 5.33 12.08 -23.68
CA PRO A 845 6.63 12.62 -23.26
C PRO A 845 7.69 11.54 -23.06
N LEU A 846 8.86 11.73 -23.67
CA LEU A 846 10.01 10.81 -23.58
C LEU A 846 10.50 10.60 -22.13
N THR A 847 10.26 11.56 -21.24
CA THR A 847 10.55 11.42 -19.81
C THR A 847 9.71 10.32 -19.14
N GLU A 848 8.43 10.21 -19.48
CA GLU A 848 7.54 9.23 -18.86
C GLU A 848 7.87 7.80 -19.29
N VAL A 849 8.29 7.62 -20.55
CA VAL A 849 8.83 6.34 -21.02
C VAL A 849 10.16 6.03 -20.31
N LYS A 850 11.08 7.00 -20.21
CA LYS A 850 12.36 6.83 -19.47
C LYS A 850 12.17 6.46 -18.01
N ASN A 851 11.18 7.04 -17.32
CA ASN A 851 10.86 6.75 -15.93
C ASN A 851 10.43 5.27 -15.70
N GLN A 852 10.02 4.55 -16.75
CA GLN A 852 9.66 3.12 -16.70
C GLN A 852 10.81 2.21 -17.13
N TYR A 853 11.76 2.73 -17.91
CA TYR A 853 12.88 2.00 -18.52
C TYR A 853 14.24 2.52 -18.05
N LEU A 854 14.36 2.84 -16.75
CA LEU A 854 15.58 3.40 -16.13
C LEU A 854 16.84 2.55 -16.36
N ASP A 855 16.71 1.22 -16.36
CA ASP A 855 17.80 0.27 -16.59
C ASP A 855 18.20 0.13 -18.09
N PHE A 856 17.57 0.89 -18.99
CA PHE A 856 17.82 0.84 -20.43
C PHE A 856 18.32 2.20 -20.93
N THR A 857 19.39 2.17 -21.74
CA THR A 857 19.88 3.36 -22.43
C THR A 857 18.98 3.68 -23.61
N ASN A 858 18.29 4.82 -23.57
CA ASN A 858 17.56 5.34 -24.71
C ASN A 858 18.53 5.81 -25.82
N VAL A 859 18.39 5.26 -27.03
CA VAL A 859 19.12 5.77 -28.20
C VAL A 859 18.43 7.03 -28.70
N ARG A 860 19.20 8.09 -28.94
CA ARG A 860 18.72 9.29 -29.64
C ARG A 860 18.85 9.07 -31.15
N THR A 861 17.72 9.03 -31.86
CA THR A 861 17.62 8.96 -33.32
C THR A 861 16.56 9.95 -33.81
N SER A 862 16.36 10.09 -35.12
CA SER A 862 15.06 10.55 -35.59
C SER A 862 14.01 9.53 -35.14
N SER A 863 12.93 9.98 -34.51
CA SER A 863 11.85 9.12 -33.99
C SER A 863 10.53 9.37 -34.70
N LYS A 864 10.32 10.58 -35.23
CA LYS A 864 9.07 11.05 -35.85
C LYS A 864 8.71 10.19 -37.06
N CYS A 865 7.48 9.69 -37.11
CA CYS A 865 6.91 8.90 -38.21
C CYS A 865 5.39 9.11 -38.28
N GLN A 866 4.69 8.43 -39.21
CA GLN A 866 3.23 8.44 -39.27
C GLN A 866 2.68 7.01 -39.18
N LEU A 867 1.83 6.76 -38.18
CA LEU A 867 1.23 5.43 -37.93
C LEU A 867 -0.28 5.53 -37.79
N THR A 868 -1.00 4.52 -38.27
CA THR A 868 -2.47 4.45 -38.22
C THR A 868 -2.93 3.54 -37.09
N PRO A 869 -3.70 4.03 -36.10
CA PRO A 869 -4.23 3.19 -35.03
C PRO A 869 -5.07 2.01 -35.55
N GLY A 870 -4.93 0.85 -34.91
CA GLY A 870 -5.58 -0.40 -35.31
C GLY A 870 -4.94 -1.11 -36.51
N ARG A 871 -3.91 -0.53 -37.15
CA ARG A 871 -3.14 -1.21 -38.21
C ARG A 871 -1.95 -1.98 -37.64
N LYS A 872 -1.50 -2.96 -38.43
CA LYS A 872 -0.39 -3.84 -38.10
C LYS A 872 0.91 -3.37 -38.74
N TYR A 873 1.98 -3.46 -37.96
CA TYR A 873 3.33 -3.06 -38.32
C TYR A 873 4.33 -4.16 -37.98
N LYS A 874 5.46 -4.15 -38.69
CA LYS A 874 6.54 -5.13 -38.53
C LYS A 874 7.88 -4.42 -38.48
N ALA A 875 8.64 -4.64 -37.41
CA ALA A 875 10.05 -4.28 -37.39
C ALA A 875 10.87 -5.20 -38.32
N SER A 876 11.76 -4.61 -39.10
CA SER A 876 12.82 -5.29 -39.85
C SER A 876 14.15 -5.02 -39.14
N CYS A 877 14.93 -6.04 -38.81
CA CYS A 877 16.03 -5.96 -37.82
C CYS A 877 17.30 -6.73 -38.23
N GLY A 878 17.60 -6.77 -39.52
CA GLY A 878 18.73 -7.55 -40.05
C GLY A 878 18.53 -9.07 -39.84
N PRO A 879 19.55 -9.82 -39.39
CA PRO A 879 19.41 -11.26 -39.12
C PRO A 879 18.64 -11.57 -37.82
N TYR A 880 18.30 -10.56 -37.01
CA TYR A 880 17.64 -10.72 -35.72
C TYR A 880 16.12 -10.71 -35.89
N VAL A 881 15.43 -11.61 -35.18
CA VAL A 881 13.98 -11.79 -35.27
C VAL A 881 13.28 -11.03 -34.12
N PRO A 882 12.49 -9.99 -34.41
CA PRO A 882 11.70 -9.31 -33.39
C PRO A 882 10.61 -10.20 -32.81
N GLN A 883 10.27 -9.97 -31.54
CA GLN A 883 9.19 -10.64 -30.83
C GLN A 883 8.22 -9.59 -30.27
N PRO A 884 6.92 -9.62 -30.63
CA PRO A 884 6.33 -10.42 -31.71
C PRO A 884 6.88 -10.07 -33.10
N GLN A 885 6.57 -10.85 -34.14
CA GLN A 885 7.01 -10.53 -35.51
C GLN A 885 6.17 -9.44 -36.21
N VAL A 886 4.97 -9.19 -35.69
CA VAL A 886 3.99 -8.21 -36.16
C VAL A 886 3.21 -7.75 -34.93
N GLU A 887 3.03 -6.45 -34.76
CA GLU A 887 2.23 -5.88 -33.67
C GLU A 887 1.23 -4.84 -34.21
N THR A 888 0.15 -4.61 -33.49
CA THR A 888 -0.90 -3.63 -33.83
C THR A 888 -0.61 -2.31 -33.11
N PHE A 889 -0.49 -1.21 -33.84
CA PHE A 889 -0.29 0.11 -33.24
C PHE A 889 -1.61 0.63 -32.66
N GLU A 890 -1.61 0.98 -31.37
CA GLU A 890 -2.78 1.53 -30.66
C GLU A 890 -2.43 2.87 -29.98
N ARG A 891 -3.46 3.65 -29.65
CA ARG A 891 -3.30 4.96 -28.99
C ARG A 891 -3.06 4.82 -27.48
N ASP A 892 -1.87 4.36 -27.12
CA ASP A 892 -1.43 4.33 -25.73
C ASP A 892 -0.95 5.71 -25.26
N HIS A 893 -1.53 6.20 -24.16
CA HIS A 893 -1.16 7.43 -23.46
C HIS A 893 -0.93 7.17 -21.96
N GLY A 894 -0.60 5.93 -21.58
CA GLY A 894 -0.24 5.51 -20.24
C GLY A 894 -1.37 4.83 -19.44
N PRO A 895 -1.05 4.25 -18.27
CA PRO A 895 0.19 4.49 -17.52
C PRO A 895 1.36 3.53 -17.82
N ASN A 896 1.22 2.46 -18.61
CA ASN A 896 2.29 1.46 -18.82
C ASN A 896 2.69 1.36 -20.30
N TYR A 897 3.82 1.94 -20.69
CA TYR A 897 4.25 2.02 -22.10
C TYR A 897 5.01 0.77 -22.55
N HIS A 898 4.29 -0.28 -22.91
CA HIS A 898 4.90 -1.54 -23.34
C HIS A 898 5.72 -1.41 -24.66
N PRO A 899 6.77 -2.24 -24.87
CA PRO A 899 7.48 -2.28 -26.15
C PRO A 899 6.62 -3.02 -27.18
N ALA A 900 6.52 -2.46 -28.39
CA ALA A 900 5.84 -3.09 -29.51
C ALA A 900 6.66 -4.25 -30.10
N PHE A 901 7.99 -4.18 -29.97
CA PHE A 901 8.90 -5.26 -30.33
C PHE A 901 10.08 -5.35 -29.35
N VAL A 902 10.47 -6.57 -29.00
CA VAL A 902 11.75 -6.87 -28.32
C VAL A 902 12.65 -7.63 -29.30
N VAL A 903 13.90 -7.17 -29.43
CA VAL A 903 14.91 -7.75 -30.32
C VAL A 903 16.15 -8.12 -29.51
N HIS A 904 16.67 -9.32 -29.70
CA HIS A 904 17.93 -9.76 -29.12
C HIS A 904 19.03 -9.68 -30.18
N VAL A 905 20.08 -8.90 -29.90
CA VAL A 905 21.07 -8.45 -30.89
C VAL A 905 22.49 -8.81 -30.42
N GLU A 906 23.24 -9.54 -31.23
CA GLU A 906 24.66 -9.86 -30.95
C GLU A 906 25.62 -8.82 -31.51
N SER A 907 25.25 -8.18 -32.63
CA SER A 907 26.10 -7.25 -33.36
C SER A 907 26.18 -5.87 -32.70
N VAL A 908 27.37 -5.26 -32.77
CA VAL A 908 27.59 -3.84 -32.45
C VAL A 908 26.85 -2.91 -33.44
N ARG A 909 26.50 -3.40 -34.64
CA ARG A 909 25.69 -2.65 -35.61
C ARG A 909 24.43 -3.42 -35.97
N ILE A 910 23.29 -2.73 -35.96
CA ILE A 910 22.00 -3.24 -36.44
C ILE A 910 21.33 -2.14 -37.26
N THR A 911 20.66 -2.50 -38.35
CA THR A 911 19.76 -1.59 -39.08
C THR A 911 18.33 -1.97 -38.76
N VAL A 912 17.51 -0.99 -38.39
CA VAL A 912 16.08 -1.16 -38.13
C VAL A 912 15.27 -0.31 -39.08
N SER A 913 14.26 -0.88 -39.72
CA SER A 913 13.18 -0.15 -40.40
C SER A 913 11.82 -0.66 -39.94
N LEU A 914 10.77 0.13 -40.15
CA LEU A 914 9.39 -0.24 -39.81
C LEU A 914 8.56 -0.38 -41.07
N LEU A 915 7.91 -1.54 -41.21
CA LEU A 915 7.10 -1.94 -42.36
C LEU A 915 5.61 -1.93 -42.01
N ASP A 916 4.76 -1.54 -42.95
CA ASP A 916 3.30 -1.70 -42.86
C ASP A 916 2.83 -3.13 -43.19
N GLU A 917 1.51 -3.33 -43.16
CA GLU A 917 0.83 -4.58 -43.52
C GLU A 917 1.05 -5.04 -44.98
N ASN A 918 1.48 -4.14 -45.87
CA ASN A 918 1.80 -4.40 -47.28
C ASN A 918 3.30 -4.64 -47.51
N GLY A 919 4.15 -4.41 -46.50
CA GLY A 919 5.60 -4.48 -46.61
C GLY A 919 6.26 -3.21 -47.16
N MET A 920 5.58 -2.06 -47.13
CA MET A 920 6.15 -0.75 -47.43
C MET A 920 6.78 -0.13 -46.19
N GLU A 921 7.91 0.57 -46.35
CA GLU A 921 8.58 1.25 -45.24
C GLU A 921 7.84 2.54 -44.83
N VAL A 922 7.45 2.62 -43.57
CA VAL A 922 6.75 3.77 -42.95
C VAL A 922 7.65 4.57 -42.00
N TRP A 923 8.85 4.05 -41.72
CA TRP A 923 9.96 4.76 -41.09
C TRP A 923 11.28 4.17 -41.61
N GLU A 924 12.16 5.04 -42.08
CA GLU A 924 13.33 4.69 -42.90
C GLU A 924 14.36 3.81 -42.18
N PRO A 925 15.18 3.01 -42.89
CA PRO A 925 16.23 2.17 -42.30
C PRO A 925 17.32 2.95 -41.56
N HIS A 926 17.19 3.07 -40.24
CA HIS A 926 18.21 3.69 -39.40
C HIS A 926 19.26 2.66 -38.95
N GLN A 927 20.54 3.04 -39.03
CA GLN A 927 21.65 2.22 -38.53
C GLN A 927 22.06 2.63 -37.11
N PHE A 928 22.05 1.66 -36.20
CA PHE A 928 22.35 1.80 -34.78
C PHE A 928 23.76 1.28 -34.48
N PHE A 929 24.45 2.00 -33.61
CA PHE A 929 25.72 1.56 -33.01
C PHE A 929 25.46 1.21 -31.56
N LEU A 930 25.36 -0.08 -31.27
CA LEU A 930 25.23 -0.62 -29.92
C LEU A 930 26.64 -0.74 -29.29
N THR A 931 27.21 0.38 -28.86
CA THR A 931 28.35 0.40 -27.94
C THR A 931 27.89 0.85 -26.56
N GLY A 932 27.87 -0.07 -25.60
CA GLY A 932 27.76 0.28 -24.19
C GLY A 932 29.14 0.65 -23.68
N GLY A 933 29.34 1.91 -23.28
CA GLY A 933 30.64 2.36 -22.78
C GLY A 933 30.78 3.88 -22.74
N ASN A 934 30.72 4.44 -21.53
CA ASN A 934 31.34 5.74 -21.26
C ASN A 934 32.88 5.68 -21.41
N THR A 935 33.44 4.47 -21.58
CA THR A 935 34.85 4.22 -21.90
C THR A 935 35.32 4.93 -23.16
N ASP A 936 34.51 5.01 -24.22
CA ASP A 936 34.93 5.71 -25.44
C ASP A 936 34.96 7.23 -25.22
N LEU A 937 34.04 7.79 -24.42
CA LEU A 937 34.05 9.21 -24.06
C LEU A 937 35.13 9.58 -23.03
N LEU A 938 35.41 8.68 -22.08
CA LEU A 938 36.52 8.81 -21.14
C LEU A 938 37.86 8.74 -21.87
N ASN A 939 38.07 7.75 -22.75
CA ASN A 939 39.26 7.69 -23.60
C ASN A 939 39.34 8.90 -24.55
N MET A 940 38.24 9.31 -25.19
CA MET A 940 38.24 10.51 -26.04
C MET A 940 38.68 11.77 -25.28
N ASN A 941 38.33 11.89 -24.00
CA ASN A 941 38.85 12.97 -23.16
C ASN A 941 40.31 12.74 -22.75
N THR A 942 40.71 11.56 -22.25
CA THR A 942 42.12 11.34 -21.82
C THR A 942 43.11 11.41 -22.96
N ASP A 943 42.73 10.99 -24.16
CA ASP A 943 43.59 10.93 -25.34
C ASP A 943 43.71 12.32 -25.98
N ALA A 944 42.61 13.08 -26.04
CA ALA A 944 42.67 14.50 -26.39
C ALA A 944 43.44 15.31 -25.33
N GLU A 945 43.28 15.01 -24.04
CA GLU A 945 44.06 15.61 -22.95
C GLU A 945 45.54 15.26 -23.04
N PHE A 946 45.93 14.03 -23.38
CA PHE A 946 47.32 13.64 -23.64
C PHE A 946 47.94 14.52 -24.74
N VAL A 947 47.22 14.68 -25.86
CA VAL A 947 47.63 15.50 -27.02
C VAL A 947 47.75 16.98 -26.66
N ASN A 948 46.90 17.49 -25.76
CA ASN A 948 47.01 18.84 -25.21
C ASN A 948 48.18 18.99 -24.22
N LYS A 949 48.27 18.08 -23.24
CA LYS A 949 49.25 18.02 -22.12
C LYS A 949 50.69 17.95 -22.62
N TYR A 950 50.95 17.16 -23.66
CA TYR A 950 52.30 16.97 -24.20
C TYR A 950 52.59 17.75 -25.48
N ARG A 951 51.72 18.68 -25.90
CA ARG A 951 51.85 19.51 -27.10
C ARG A 951 53.26 20.06 -27.36
N GLN A 952 53.92 20.63 -26.34
CA GLN A 952 55.28 21.19 -26.48
C GLN A 952 56.40 20.15 -26.60
N LYS A 953 56.18 18.91 -26.16
CA LYS A 953 57.09 17.78 -26.38
C LYS A 953 56.85 17.18 -27.78
N LEU A 954 55.58 16.97 -28.14
CA LEU A 954 55.17 16.41 -29.43
C LEU A 954 55.60 17.30 -30.62
N ILE A 955 55.43 18.63 -30.53
CA ILE A 955 55.93 19.60 -31.54
C ILE A 955 57.45 19.55 -31.77
N LYS A 956 58.22 18.98 -30.82
CA LYS A 956 59.69 18.86 -30.91
C LYS A 956 60.19 17.44 -31.23
N ARG A 957 59.36 16.40 -31.04
CA ARG A 957 59.78 15.00 -31.09
C ARG A 957 59.11 14.19 -32.20
N VAL A 958 57.96 14.63 -32.72
CA VAL A 958 57.31 13.97 -33.87
C VAL A 958 58.10 14.28 -35.14
N SER A 959 58.67 13.24 -35.75
CA SER A 959 59.48 13.33 -36.97
C SER A 959 58.65 13.23 -38.24
N SER A 960 57.69 12.30 -38.31
CA SER A 960 56.90 11.98 -39.50
C SER A 960 55.59 12.79 -39.59
N VAL A 961 55.66 14.12 -39.57
CA VAL A 961 54.46 14.97 -39.50
C VAL A 961 53.50 14.76 -40.69
N MET A 962 54.04 14.60 -41.90
CA MET A 962 53.23 14.40 -43.10
C MET A 962 52.48 13.07 -43.09
N GLU A 963 53.10 11.97 -42.63
CA GLU A 963 52.43 10.65 -42.57
C GLU A 963 51.17 10.69 -41.67
N ILE A 964 51.20 11.53 -40.63
CA ILE A 964 50.05 11.75 -39.74
C ILE A 964 49.00 12.65 -40.40
N ALA A 965 49.44 13.70 -41.12
CA ALA A 965 48.55 14.58 -41.89
C ALA A 965 47.86 13.83 -43.04
N ASP A 966 48.56 12.92 -43.72
CA ASP A 966 48.01 12.04 -44.77
C ASP A 966 46.87 11.17 -44.21
N CYS A 967 47.10 10.54 -43.06
CA CYS A 967 46.10 9.73 -42.38
C CYS A 967 44.85 10.55 -42.01
N LEU A 968 45.02 11.72 -41.39
CA LEU A 968 43.92 12.62 -41.02
C LEU A 968 43.16 13.16 -42.24
N LYS A 969 43.86 13.48 -43.34
CA LYS A 969 43.26 13.90 -44.61
C LYS A 969 42.44 12.78 -45.26
N SER A 970 42.97 11.55 -45.29
CA SER A 970 42.24 10.39 -45.83
C SER A 970 40.95 10.08 -45.07
N LYS A 971 40.88 10.44 -43.79
CA LYS A 971 39.69 10.37 -42.92
C LYS A 971 38.81 11.64 -42.97
N GLN A 972 39.11 12.59 -43.87
CA GLN A 972 38.41 13.89 -44.03
C GLN A 972 38.37 14.75 -42.76
N MET A 973 39.31 14.54 -41.82
CA MET A 973 39.37 15.27 -40.55
C MET A 973 40.13 16.60 -40.61
N ILE A 974 40.87 16.85 -41.70
CA ILE A 974 41.49 18.14 -42.02
C ILE A 974 41.21 18.48 -43.48
N THR A 975 41.05 19.78 -43.80
CA THR A 975 40.70 20.22 -45.16
C THR A 975 41.89 20.16 -46.12
N ASP A 976 41.62 20.14 -47.43
CA ASP A 976 42.65 20.23 -48.47
C ASP A 976 43.55 21.48 -48.33
N GLU A 977 42.97 22.62 -47.93
CA GLU A 977 43.67 23.88 -47.69
C GLU A 977 44.62 23.76 -46.49
N MET A 978 44.12 23.29 -45.34
CA MET A 978 44.95 23.09 -44.13
C MET A 978 46.09 22.08 -44.37
N TYR A 979 45.80 20.99 -45.09
CA TYR A 979 46.82 20.03 -45.49
C TYR A 979 47.88 20.66 -46.40
N SER A 980 47.47 21.52 -47.35
CA SER A 980 48.39 22.19 -48.28
C SER A 980 49.31 23.18 -47.55
N ASP A 981 48.79 23.92 -46.56
CA ASP A 981 49.58 24.77 -45.66
C ASP A 981 50.62 23.96 -44.86
N ILE A 982 50.21 22.80 -44.31
CA ILE A 982 51.12 21.89 -43.60
C ILE A 982 52.19 21.36 -44.56
N GLN A 983 51.83 20.99 -45.79
CA GLN A 983 52.77 20.50 -46.80
C GLN A 983 53.76 21.59 -47.27
N ALA A 984 53.33 22.86 -47.31
CA ALA A 984 54.15 24.00 -47.74
C ALA A 984 55.15 24.51 -46.68
N ALA A 985 54.99 24.14 -45.40
CA ALA A 985 55.87 24.58 -44.33
C ALA A 985 57.27 23.94 -44.39
N LYS A 986 58.31 24.75 -44.16
CA LYS A 986 59.69 24.42 -44.54
C LYS A 986 60.45 23.54 -43.53
N THR A 987 59.90 23.30 -42.35
CA THR A 987 60.53 22.50 -41.29
C THR A 987 59.50 21.67 -40.55
N SER A 988 59.86 20.45 -40.11
CA SER A 988 58.95 19.55 -39.38
C SER A 988 58.30 20.21 -38.16
N HIS A 989 59.03 21.07 -37.44
CA HIS A 989 58.52 21.81 -36.29
C HIS A 989 57.42 22.83 -36.67
N GLU A 990 57.47 23.36 -37.89
CA GLU A 990 56.51 24.32 -38.44
C GLU A 990 55.29 23.59 -39.03
N GLN A 991 55.53 22.50 -39.78
CA GLN A 991 54.50 21.55 -40.20
C GLN A 991 53.68 21.07 -38.99
N MET A 992 54.34 20.68 -37.89
CA MET A 992 53.68 20.18 -36.68
C MET A 992 52.89 21.25 -35.94
N ARG A 993 53.31 22.52 -36.02
CA ARG A 993 52.55 23.66 -35.47
C ARG A 993 51.28 23.94 -36.28
N LEU A 994 51.34 23.82 -37.60
CA LEU A 994 50.18 23.96 -38.48
C LEU A 994 49.22 22.78 -38.32
N LEU A 995 49.73 21.55 -38.25
CA LEU A 995 48.92 20.37 -37.95
C LEU A 995 48.19 20.54 -36.62
N TYR A 996 48.87 20.98 -35.56
CA TYR A 996 48.24 21.28 -34.28
C TYR A 996 47.15 22.37 -34.32
N ARG A 997 47.16 23.29 -35.30
CA ARG A 997 46.04 24.23 -35.50
C ARG A 997 44.83 23.53 -36.11
N ALA A 998 45.05 22.62 -37.06
CA ALA A 998 43.98 21.78 -37.61
C ALA A 998 43.38 20.82 -36.56
N LEU A 999 44.21 20.30 -35.65
CA LEU A 999 43.73 19.53 -34.48
C LEU A 999 42.92 20.41 -33.50
N ASP A 1000 43.31 21.67 -33.29
CA ASP A 1000 42.56 22.59 -32.43
C ASP A 1000 41.21 22.98 -33.03
N SER A 1001 41.11 23.21 -34.35
CA SER A 1001 39.84 23.48 -35.03
C SER A 1001 38.95 22.25 -35.19
N GLY A 1002 39.53 21.06 -35.30
CA GLY A 1002 38.78 19.78 -35.38
C GLY A 1002 38.22 19.28 -34.04
N GLY A 1003 38.52 19.96 -32.93
CA GLY A 1003 38.02 19.59 -31.59
C GLY A 1003 38.57 18.26 -31.07
N ALA A 1004 37.88 17.68 -30.08
CA ALA A 1004 38.36 16.48 -29.38
C ALA A 1004 38.50 15.26 -30.31
N ALA A 1005 37.50 14.98 -31.16
CA ALA A 1005 37.50 13.80 -32.03
C ALA A 1005 38.73 13.71 -32.96
N VAL A 1006 39.16 14.85 -33.52
CA VAL A 1006 40.35 14.92 -34.40
C VAL A 1006 41.65 14.79 -33.60
N LYS A 1007 41.68 15.22 -32.32
CA LYS A 1007 42.82 14.99 -31.41
C LYS A 1007 42.96 13.53 -31.00
N VAL A 1008 41.86 12.83 -30.79
CA VAL A 1008 41.83 11.39 -30.45
C VAL A 1008 42.29 10.55 -31.63
N GLU A 1009 41.83 10.86 -32.85
CA GLU A 1009 42.33 10.21 -34.06
C GLU A 1009 43.83 10.49 -34.27
N PHE A 1010 44.29 11.73 -34.04
CA PHE A 1010 45.72 12.04 -34.04
C PHE A 1010 46.51 11.24 -32.99
N TYR A 1011 45.98 11.03 -31.79
CA TYR A 1011 46.60 10.17 -30.77
C TYR A 1011 46.69 8.71 -31.23
N ASN A 1012 45.62 8.17 -31.81
CA ASN A 1012 45.60 6.81 -32.35
C ASN A 1012 46.63 6.61 -33.46
N ILE A 1013 46.72 7.55 -34.41
CA ILE A 1013 47.74 7.54 -35.47
C ILE A 1013 49.14 7.69 -34.87
N LEU A 1014 49.33 8.54 -33.86
CA LEU A 1014 50.61 8.67 -33.16
C LEU A 1014 51.02 7.38 -32.44
N LYS A 1015 50.08 6.65 -31.83
CA LYS A 1015 50.29 5.36 -31.16
C LYS A 1015 50.57 4.24 -32.16
N GLU A 1016 50.00 4.30 -33.37
CA GLU A 1016 50.28 3.36 -34.46
C GLU A 1016 51.67 3.62 -35.10
N LYS A 1017 51.99 4.87 -35.43
CA LYS A 1017 53.21 5.23 -36.19
C LYS A 1017 54.44 5.48 -35.31
N GLN A 1018 54.27 5.97 -34.08
CA GLN A 1018 55.35 6.32 -33.15
C GLN A 1018 55.08 5.85 -31.70
N PRO A 1019 54.76 4.55 -31.46
CA PRO A 1019 54.38 4.02 -30.14
C PRO A 1019 55.40 4.35 -29.04
N PHE A 1020 56.70 4.19 -29.31
CA PHE A 1020 57.78 4.51 -28.37
C PHE A 1020 57.81 5.97 -27.89
N LEU A 1021 57.23 6.91 -28.65
CA LEU A 1021 57.08 8.30 -28.23
C LEU A 1021 55.84 8.51 -27.35
N VAL A 1022 54.80 7.68 -27.53
CA VAL A 1022 53.62 7.67 -26.66
C VAL A 1022 53.97 7.05 -25.31
N ASP A 1023 54.58 5.87 -25.31
CA ASP A 1023 54.93 5.13 -24.09
C ASP A 1023 55.86 5.95 -23.15
N ASP A 1024 56.88 6.60 -23.71
CA ASP A 1024 57.82 7.49 -23.01
C ASP A 1024 57.17 8.79 -22.46
N LEU A 1025 55.99 9.17 -22.98
CA LEU A 1025 55.20 10.29 -22.48
C LEU A 1025 54.13 9.84 -21.47
N GLU A 1026 53.63 8.60 -21.57
CA GLU A 1026 52.69 8.00 -20.63
C GLU A 1026 53.37 7.56 -19.32
N ALA A 1027 54.59 7.02 -19.38
CA ALA A 1027 55.35 6.53 -18.23
C ALA A 1027 55.69 7.60 -17.17
N GLY A 1028 55.61 8.89 -17.51
CA GLY A 1028 55.94 10.00 -16.62
C GLY A 1028 57.45 10.22 -16.40
N PRO A 1029 57.85 11.17 -15.55
CA PRO A 1029 59.26 11.36 -15.20
C PRO A 1029 59.72 10.23 -14.26
N SER A 1030 60.62 9.36 -14.74
CA SER A 1030 61.33 8.43 -13.87
C SER A 1030 62.24 9.18 -12.89
N GLU A 1031 62.23 8.79 -11.61
CA GLU A 1031 63.13 9.37 -10.61
C GLU A 1031 64.60 9.07 -10.93
N ALA A 1032 65.42 10.13 -10.98
CA ALA A 1032 66.87 10.10 -11.14
C ALA A 1032 67.48 11.39 -10.55
#